data_AF-A0AAW0MHH4-F1
#
_entry.id   AF-A0AAW0MHH4-F1
#
_cell.length_a   1.000
_cell.length_b   1.000
_cell.length_c   1.000
_cell.angle_alpha   90.00
_cell.angle_beta   90.00
_cell.angle_gamma   90.00
#
_symmetry.space_group_name_H-M   'P 1'
#
loop_
_entity.id
_entity.type
_entity.pdbx_description
1 polymer ?
#
loop_
_entity_poly.entity_id
_entity_poly.type
_entity_poly.pdbx_seq_one_letter_code
_entity_poly.pdbx_strand_id
1 'polypeptide(L)'
;MRLQSERSCRIHPTLRHTTQGETAAEETELSMEERARAKQVIQLDIIYTYDFVEVFNGGNESSPLIGRFCGKIAPSPIDLQRDSAHRQVCVGLRDAGAGFRSDMKSLKQYESTKLGFGTNAPKSLIKRERERGRRDKEHEEGGQLRETVRGREKEREAEVGEKEEGERRERERDREKGRGREKGERERGEKRERERERKGGKEGGERGEERREEKKERRREEERERERRRRRERERERREERRREREKKIDKRGEEEKKREREKKRETKKKGRGERDRIRGRGKRERRREERKRRRGERGEREREERERERRKIEKRERERERKRGEREKRDREKRRERREREREREREGKEREKREKEEEKEKIKAREEGEREREIFLLLCASVVKRRSPSHQSKLGLGIKRSQESNKERAERGERGGGRGEKRETERERERERDEKKGEEEERERERERERRIRARERSRERRERERAERIRRGREERERRKKREKREKEEGEREREERRKKRAKDDRCWSVSDARVFCASAVFLASAFQRGNEFEARERGKEKREREKKEERQKREAEREKKRERRERKKKRERRGEEKKKREREEKRERKREKRERQREEERREREREEEGRERKRREREEEREEREKTERRERRERRREERERRKEREEKERERREIERKERERRERRRERRRKKEDEREREREAREEEREKRKEERKRNTREEGERERE
;
A
#
# COMPACT_ATOMS: atom_id res chain seq x y z
N MET A 1 -13.78 -17.23 47.90
CA MET A 1 -12.86 -18.36 48.16
C MET A 1 -12.89 -19.33 46.99
N ARG A 2 -11.81 -20.09 46.83
CA ARG A 2 -11.36 -20.92 45.69
C ARG A 2 -12.42 -21.68 44.88
N LEU A 3 -12.25 -21.62 43.55
CA LEU A 3 -12.69 -22.60 42.56
C LEU A 3 -11.71 -23.79 42.55
N GLN A 4 -12.24 -25.02 42.58
CA GLN A 4 -11.73 -26.18 41.85
C GLN A 4 -12.89 -27.18 41.64
N SER A 5 -13.18 -27.55 40.40
CA SER A 5 -13.10 -28.94 39.97
C SER A 5 -13.28 -29.04 38.46
N GLU A 6 -12.27 -29.63 37.85
CA GLU A 6 -12.21 -30.02 36.46
C GLU A 6 -13.06 -31.29 36.27
N ARG A 7 -13.83 -31.38 35.18
CA ARG A 7 -14.32 -32.65 34.66
C ARG A 7 -14.07 -32.71 33.16
N SER A 8 -13.15 -33.59 32.78
CA SER A 8 -12.81 -33.95 31.41
C SER A 8 -13.87 -34.89 30.82
N CYS A 9 -14.43 -34.57 29.64
CA CYS A 9 -15.16 -35.54 28.84
C CYS A 9 -14.18 -36.41 28.05
N ARG A 10 -14.14 -37.72 28.36
CA ARG A 10 -13.53 -38.77 27.54
C ARG A 10 -14.57 -39.27 26.55
N ILE A 11 -14.22 -39.37 25.26
CA ILE A 11 -14.96 -40.16 24.27
C ILE A 11 -13.96 -41.12 23.61
N HIS A 12 -14.24 -42.41 23.68
CA HIS A 12 -13.50 -43.50 23.05
C HIS A 12 -13.79 -43.58 21.55
N PRO A 13 -12.82 -43.91 20.67
CA PRO A 13 -13.10 -44.32 19.31
C PRO A 13 -13.23 -45.85 19.22
N THR A 14 -14.34 -46.34 18.67
CA THR A 14 -14.46 -47.71 18.16
C THR A 14 -14.77 -47.63 16.67
N LEU A 15 -13.77 -47.86 15.82
CA LEU A 15 -13.98 -48.20 14.42
C LEU A 15 -12.95 -49.25 14.03
N ARG A 16 -13.47 -50.43 13.69
CA ARG A 16 -12.75 -51.65 13.32
C ARG A 16 -12.07 -51.48 11.96
N HIS A 17 -10.83 -51.93 11.88
CA HIS A 17 -10.12 -52.18 10.62
C HIS A 17 -10.68 -53.44 9.95
N THR A 18 -11.02 -53.33 8.67
CA THR A 18 -11.02 -54.48 7.75
C THR A 18 -9.79 -54.36 6.87
N THR A 19 -8.90 -55.35 7.01
CA THR A 19 -7.71 -55.58 6.20
C THR A 19 -8.10 -56.18 4.86
N GLN A 20 -7.61 -55.61 3.77
CA GLN A 20 -7.17 -56.34 2.58
C GLN A 20 -6.24 -55.41 1.80
N GLY A 21 -5.00 -55.87 1.62
CA GLY A 21 -4.00 -55.19 0.82
C GLY A 21 -4.01 -55.75 -0.59
N GLU A 22 -3.68 -54.90 -1.56
CA GLU A 22 -3.11 -55.30 -2.84
C GLU A 22 -2.46 -54.08 -3.51
N THR A 23 -1.15 -54.25 -3.76
CA THR A 23 -0.32 -53.75 -4.87
C THR A 23 -0.29 -52.27 -5.26
N ALA A 24 0.96 -51.81 -5.35
CA ALA A 24 1.40 -50.51 -5.84
C ALA A 24 1.15 -50.29 -7.35
N ALA A 25 1.19 -49.00 -7.71
CA ALA A 25 1.27 -48.41 -9.04
C ALA A 25 -0.06 -48.21 -9.80
N GLU A 26 -0.71 -47.07 -9.52
CA GLU A 26 -1.29 -46.18 -10.54
C GLU A 26 -1.73 -44.86 -9.85
N GLU A 27 -0.81 -43.90 -9.71
CA GLU A 27 -1.18 -42.53 -9.37
C GLU A 27 -1.62 -41.81 -10.64
N THR A 28 -2.93 -41.84 -10.92
CA THR A 28 -3.54 -40.95 -11.91
C THR A 28 -3.48 -39.51 -11.40
N GLU A 29 -2.97 -38.59 -12.23
CA GLU A 29 -2.96 -37.16 -11.97
C GLU A 29 -4.39 -36.61 -11.78
N LEU A 30 -4.85 -36.51 -10.53
CA LEU A 30 -6.07 -35.77 -10.19
C LEU A 30 -5.92 -34.31 -10.61
N SER A 31 -6.88 -33.82 -11.38
CA SER A 31 -6.90 -32.46 -11.91
C SER A 31 -6.90 -31.41 -10.78
N MET A 32 -6.45 -30.20 -11.08
CA MET A 32 -6.44 -29.10 -10.10
C MET A 32 -7.83 -28.81 -9.50
N GLU A 33 -8.92 -29.12 -10.23
CA GLU A 33 -10.28 -28.94 -9.74
C GLU A 33 -10.68 -29.98 -8.69
N GLU A 34 -10.23 -31.22 -8.83
CA GLU A 34 -10.51 -32.30 -7.87
C GLU A 34 -9.72 -32.10 -6.57
N ARG A 35 -8.48 -31.60 -6.66
CA ARG A 35 -7.70 -31.18 -5.50
C ARG A 35 -8.31 -29.97 -4.78
N ALA A 36 -8.97 -29.07 -5.51
CA ALA A 36 -9.69 -27.95 -4.93
C ALA A 36 -10.97 -28.42 -4.20
N ARG A 37 -11.72 -29.37 -4.78
CA ARG A 37 -12.88 -29.99 -4.15
C ARG A 37 -12.50 -30.79 -2.90
N ALA A 38 -11.45 -31.61 -2.96
CA ALA A 38 -10.94 -32.37 -1.81
C ALA A 38 -10.46 -31.46 -0.67
N LYS A 39 -9.77 -30.35 -0.98
CA LYS A 39 -9.43 -29.33 0.03
C LYS A 39 -10.65 -28.67 0.64
N GLN A 40 -11.68 -28.40 -0.15
CA GLN A 40 -12.91 -27.76 0.33
C GLN A 40 -13.72 -28.69 1.23
N VAL A 41 -13.76 -29.99 0.91
CA VAL A 41 -14.40 -31.04 1.73
C VAL A 41 -13.64 -31.26 3.04
N ILE A 42 -12.30 -31.43 3.00
CA ILE A 42 -11.48 -31.63 4.22
C ILE A 42 -11.52 -30.40 5.15
N GLN A 43 -11.61 -29.20 4.58
CA GLN A 43 -11.68 -27.96 5.36
C GLN A 43 -13.08 -27.69 5.94
N LEU A 44 -14.14 -28.29 5.40
CA LEU A 44 -15.50 -28.25 5.95
C LEU A 44 -15.66 -29.23 7.12
N ASP A 45 -15.10 -30.44 7.02
CA ASP A 45 -15.22 -31.47 8.06
C ASP A 45 -14.51 -31.10 9.36
N ILE A 46 -13.32 -30.48 9.29
CA ILE A 46 -12.56 -30.07 10.49
C ILE A 46 -13.29 -28.96 11.27
N ILE A 47 -14.08 -28.10 10.62
CA ILE A 47 -14.84 -27.05 11.32
C ILE A 47 -16.07 -27.65 12.01
N TYR A 48 -16.70 -28.65 11.39
CA TYR A 48 -17.93 -29.28 11.89
C TYR A 48 -17.72 -30.08 13.19
N THR A 49 -16.51 -30.60 13.41
CA THR A 49 -16.18 -31.42 14.58
C THR A 49 -15.82 -30.61 15.83
N TYR A 50 -15.41 -29.35 15.70
CA TYR A 50 -14.90 -28.56 16.84
C TYR A 50 -15.70 -27.28 17.13
N ASP A 51 -16.25 -26.59 16.12
CA ASP A 51 -16.92 -25.30 16.30
C ASP A 51 -18.34 -25.30 15.70
N PHE A 52 -19.36 -25.46 16.55
CA PHE A 52 -20.75 -25.48 16.14
C PHE A 52 -21.69 -24.90 17.20
N VAL A 53 -22.88 -24.49 16.77
CA VAL A 53 -23.97 -24.01 17.63
C VAL A 53 -25.15 -24.96 17.50
N GLU A 54 -25.60 -25.54 18.60
CA GLU A 54 -26.81 -26.36 18.66
C GLU A 54 -27.96 -25.53 19.27
N VAL A 55 -29.14 -25.64 18.67
CA VAL A 55 -30.35 -24.95 19.11
C VAL A 55 -31.41 -25.98 19.46
N PHE A 56 -31.92 -25.95 20.69
CA PHE A 56 -32.92 -26.89 21.19
C PHE A 56 -34.27 -26.21 21.42
N ASN A 57 -35.36 -26.91 21.10
CA ASN A 57 -36.74 -26.43 21.26
C ASN A 57 -37.27 -26.75 22.67
N GLY A 58 -36.68 -26.16 23.72
CA GLY A 58 -37.09 -26.38 25.10
C GLY A 58 -36.05 -25.89 26.11
N GLY A 59 -36.31 -26.02 27.41
CA GLY A 59 -35.50 -25.42 28.49
C GLY A 59 -34.22 -26.17 28.87
N ASN A 60 -34.02 -27.40 28.38
CA ASN A 60 -32.91 -28.29 28.76
C ASN A 60 -32.25 -28.94 27.53
N GLU A 61 -31.04 -29.49 27.69
CA GLU A 61 -30.28 -30.22 26.64
C GLU A 61 -31.01 -31.46 26.11
N SER A 62 -31.93 -32.02 26.90
CA SER A 62 -32.79 -33.14 26.48
C SER A 62 -33.96 -32.74 25.58
N SER A 63 -34.12 -31.45 25.26
CA SER A 63 -35.21 -30.98 24.40
C SER A 63 -34.94 -31.32 22.92
N PRO A 64 -35.96 -31.34 22.04
CA PRO A 64 -35.76 -31.65 20.63
C PRO A 64 -34.74 -30.71 19.95
N LEU A 65 -33.73 -31.27 19.27
CA LEU A 65 -32.73 -30.50 18.52
C LEU A 65 -33.35 -29.91 17.25
N ILE A 66 -33.32 -28.59 17.11
CA ILE A 66 -33.78 -27.88 15.92
C ILE A 66 -32.73 -27.94 14.82
N GLY A 67 -31.45 -27.82 15.19
CA GLY A 67 -30.36 -27.90 14.23
C GLY A 67 -29.00 -27.56 14.81
N ARG A 68 -27.96 -28.00 14.09
CA ARG A 68 -26.55 -27.74 14.37
C ARG A 68 -25.98 -26.87 13.25
N PHE A 69 -25.40 -25.73 13.63
CA PHE A 69 -24.95 -24.70 12.69
C PHE A 69 -23.45 -24.47 12.81
N CYS A 70 -22.74 -24.43 11.68
CA CYS A 70 -21.33 -24.07 11.61
C CYS A 70 -21.05 -23.24 10.34
N GLY A 71 -19.90 -22.56 10.29
CA GLY A 71 -19.42 -21.86 9.09
C GLY A 71 -19.69 -20.35 9.08
N LYS A 72 -19.57 -19.72 7.90
CA LYS A 72 -19.63 -18.25 7.71
C LYS A 72 -21.02 -17.71 7.38
N ILE A 73 -22.00 -18.59 7.16
CA ILE A 73 -23.36 -18.24 6.76
C ILE A 73 -24.23 -18.30 8.02
N ALA A 74 -24.89 -17.18 8.34
CA ALA A 74 -25.83 -17.15 9.45
C ALA A 74 -27.10 -17.95 9.09
N PRO A 75 -27.67 -18.73 10.03
CA PRO A 75 -28.90 -19.45 9.78
C PRO A 75 -30.09 -18.49 9.57
N SER A 76 -31.09 -18.94 8.82
CA SER A 76 -32.38 -18.25 8.71
C SER A 76 -33.03 -18.07 10.09
N PRO A 77 -33.92 -17.08 10.28
CA PRO A 77 -34.66 -16.91 11.53
C PRO A 77 -35.34 -18.22 11.96
N ILE A 78 -35.16 -18.60 13.23
CA ILE A 78 -35.72 -19.81 13.82
C ILE A 78 -36.84 -19.40 14.76
N ASP A 79 -38.06 -19.86 14.48
CA ASP A 79 -39.21 -19.67 15.35
C ASP A 79 -39.27 -20.79 16.39
N LEU A 80 -39.26 -20.43 17.67
CA LEU A 80 -39.29 -21.35 18.79
C LEU A 80 -40.73 -21.51 19.28
N GLN A 81 -41.16 -22.76 19.47
CA GLN A 81 -42.57 -23.03 19.80
C GLN A 81 -42.92 -22.75 21.28
N ARG A 82 -41.93 -22.51 22.15
CA ARG A 82 -42.14 -22.21 23.58
C ARG A 82 -41.18 -21.15 24.10
N ASP A 83 -41.61 -20.42 25.13
CA ASP A 83 -40.88 -19.32 25.78
C ASP A 83 -39.61 -19.75 26.55
N SER A 84 -39.37 -21.05 26.65
CA SER A 84 -38.19 -21.64 27.30
C SER A 84 -37.28 -22.26 26.24
N ALA A 85 -36.24 -21.55 25.82
CA ALA A 85 -35.24 -22.07 24.89
C ALA A 85 -33.88 -22.17 25.57
N HIS A 86 -33.28 -23.35 25.48
CA HIS A 86 -31.96 -23.68 25.94
C HIS A 86 -31.00 -23.65 24.77
N ARG A 87 -29.88 -22.96 24.97
CA ARG A 87 -28.82 -22.90 23.97
C ARG A 87 -27.53 -23.36 24.60
N GLN A 88 -26.99 -24.45 24.06
CA GLN A 88 -25.66 -24.94 24.42
C GLN A 88 -24.69 -24.58 23.30
N VAL A 89 -23.54 -24.04 23.68
CA VAL A 89 -22.49 -23.62 22.74
C VAL A 89 -21.22 -24.37 23.10
N CYS A 90 -20.78 -25.28 22.22
CA CYS A 90 -19.52 -25.99 22.36
C CYS A 90 -18.49 -25.34 21.42
N VAL A 91 -17.45 -24.73 21.98
CA VAL A 91 -16.33 -24.14 21.22
C VAL A 91 -15.07 -24.93 21.50
N GLY A 92 -14.58 -25.69 20.51
CA GLY A 92 -13.33 -26.41 20.55
C GLY A 92 -12.18 -25.50 20.14
N LEU A 93 -11.39 -25.03 21.11
CA LEU A 93 -10.28 -24.10 20.89
C LEU A 93 -9.17 -24.71 20.02
N ARG A 94 -9.24 -24.53 18.69
CA ARG A 94 -8.04 -24.58 17.83
C ARG A 94 -7.84 -23.41 16.87
N ASP A 95 -8.84 -22.60 16.54
CA ASP A 95 -8.62 -21.32 15.84
C ASP A 95 -9.80 -20.36 16.07
N ALA A 96 -9.60 -19.28 16.84
CA ALA A 96 -10.68 -18.36 17.21
C ALA A 96 -11.22 -17.56 15.99
N GLY A 97 -12.36 -17.99 15.46
CA GLY A 97 -13.19 -17.23 14.51
C GLY A 97 -13.89 -16.02 15.15
N ALA A 98 -14.61 -15.22 14.34
CA ALA A 98 -15.26 -13.97 14.79
C ALA A 98 -16.46 -14.15 15.75
N GLY A 99 -16.80 -15.39 16.12
CA GLY A 99 -17.96 -15.73 16.93
C GLY A 99 -19.30 -15.54 16.19
N PHE A 100 -20.41 -15.71 16.90
CA PHE A 100 -21.76 -15.44 16.40
C PHE A 100 -22.49 -14.47 17.31
N ARG A 101 -23.43 -13.71 16.74
CA ARG A 101 -24.35 -12.84 17.48
C ARG A 101 -25.77 -13.13 17.00
N SER A 102 -26.66 -13.42 17.93
CA SER A 102 -28.08 -13.59 17.66
C SER A 102 -28.88 -12.71 18.61
N ASP A 103 -29.91 -12.04 18.11
CA ASP A 103 -30.85 -11.31 18.95
C ASP A 103 -32.14 -12.15 19.06
N MET A 104 -32.59 -12.41 20.29
CA MET A 104 -33.85 -13.13 20.56
C MET A 104 -34.95 -12.10 20.81
N LYS A 105 -36.10 -12.25 20.15
CA LYS A 105 -37.29 -11.41 20.36
C LYS A 105 -38.46 -12.32 20.69
N SER A 106 -39.19 -12.03 21.76
CA SER A 106 -40.43 -12.74 22.04
C SER A 106 -41.46 -12.37 20.99
N LEU A 107 -41.96 -13.36 20.25
CA LEU A 107 -43.18 -13.22 19.48
C LEU A 107 -44.31 -13.17 20.52
N LYS A 108 -44.84 -11.98 20.79
CA LYS A 108 -46.01 -11.85 21.67
C LYS A 108 -47.14 -12.71 21.07
N GLN A 109 -47.58 -13.72 21.82
CA GLN A 109 -48.77 -14.50 21.52
C GLN A 109 -49.94 -13.53 21.26
N TYR A 110 -50.40 -13.49 20.01
CA TYR A 110 -51.68 -12.93 19.67
C TYR A 110 -52.62 -14.11 19.54
N GLU A 111 -53.08 -14.65 20.68
CA GLU A 111 -54.36 -15.37 20.76
C GLU A 111 -54.70 -15.73 22.21
N SER A 112 -55.95 -15.40 22.57
CA SER A 112 -56.76 -16.03 23.61
C SER A 112 -56.39 -15.82 25.09
N THR A 113 -57.10 -14.89 25.76
CA THR A 113 -58.23 -15.22 26.66
C THR A 113 -58.81 -13.94 27.29
N LYS A 114 -59.73 -13.28 26.58
CA LYS A 114 -60.92 -12.70 27.21
C LYS A 114 -62.07 -13.63 26.86
N LEU A 115 -62.19 -14.72 27.61
CA LEU A 115 -63.46 -15.43 27.72
C LEU A 115 -64.28 -14.67 28.76
N GLY A 116 -65.07 -13.73 28.27
CA GLY A 116 -66.18 -13.14 28.99
C GLY A 116 -67.42 -13.38 28.16
N PHE A 117 -68.27 -14.28 28.64
CA PHE A 117 -69.64 -14.47 28.19
C PHE A 117 -70.40 -13.14 28.13
N GLY A 118 -71.34 -13.04 27.17
CA GLY A 118 -72.50 -12.16 27.34
C GLY A 118 -72.68 -11.05 26.30
N THR A 119 -73.36 -11.43 25.21
CA THR A 119 -74.47 -10.70 24.56
C THR A 119 -74.29 -9.28 24.00
N ASN A 120 -74.79 -9.16 22.76
CA ASN A 120 -75.32 -7.98 22.08
C ASN A 120 -74.35 -7.13 21.24
N ALA A 121 -74.37 -7.43 19.93
CA ALA A 121 -74.13 -6.46 18.86
C ALA A 121 -75.26 -5.41 18.81
N PRO A 122 -75.30 -4.46 17.84
CA PRO A 122 -74.26 -3.84 17.00
C PRO A 122 -74.36 -2.29 16.99
N LYS A 123 -73.47 -1.58 16.27
CA LYS A 123 -73.83 -0.58 15.22
C LYS A 123 -72.66 0.30 14.75
N SER A 124 -72.53 0.39 13.42
CA SER A 124 -72.19 1.61 12.63
C SER A 124 -70.68 2.00 12.54
N LEU A 125 -70.06 2.44 11.43
CA LEU A 125 -70.47 2.89 10.09
C LEU A 125 -69.27 2.82 9.09
N ILE A 126 -69.59 2.50 7.80
CA ILE A 126 -69.10 3.10 6.52
C ILE A 126 -67.59 2.98 6.18
N LYS A 127 -67.10 2.31 5.12
CA LYS A 127 -67.41 2.24 3.66
C LYS A 127 -67.06 3.51 2.84
N ARG A 128 -65.83 3.61 2.32
CA ARG A 128 -65.38 4.27 1.06
C ARG A 128 -63.88 3.94 0.95
N GLU A 129 -63.42 3.22 -0.05
CA GLU A 129 -62.93 3.81 -1.30
C GLU A 129 -63.06 2.80 -2.46
N ARG A 130 -63.93 3.14 -3.43
CA ARG A 130 -63.84 2.71 -4.82
C ARG A 130 -63.10 3.81 -5.60
N GLU A 131 -62.45 3.40 -6.69
CA GLU A 131 -61.91 4.21 -7.80
C GLU A 131 -60.44 4.69 -7.71
N ARG A 132 -59.52 3.81 -8.13
CA ARG A 132 -58.71 4.03 -9.35
C ARG A 132 -57.91 2.79 -9.75
N GLY A 133 -58.61 1.79 -10.30
CA GLY A 133 -58.06 0.90 -11.30
C GLY A 133 -58.39 1.48 -12.68
N ARG A 134 -57.37 1.70 -13.52
CA ARG A 134 -57.36 1.86 -15.00
C ARG A 134 -56.25 2.83 -15.42
N ARG A 135 -55.02 2.31 -15.52
CA ARG A 135 -54.08 2.51 -16.65
C ARG A 135 -52.80 1.68 -16.42
N ASP A 136 -52.98 0.38 -16.32
CA ASP A 136 -51.96 -0.63 -16.64
C ASP A 136 -52.38 -1.26 -17.98
N LYS A 137 -51.95 -0.62 -19.06
CA LYS A 137 -51.83 -1.16 -20.43
C LYS A 137 -51.22 -0.03 -21.25
N GLU A 138 -50.15 -0.33 -21.98
CA GLU A 138 -49.26 0.59 -22.71
C GLU A 138 -48.09 1.19 -21.88
N HIS A 139 -47.15 0.35 -21.46
CA HIS A 139 -45.72 0.71 -21.54
C HIS A 139 -44.75 -0.49 -21.42
N GLU A 140 -45.20 -1.70 -21.75
CA GLU A 140 -44.36 -2.92 -21.70
C GLU A 140 -43.54 -3.18 -22.97
N GLU A 141 -43.57 -2.29 -23.97
CA GLU A 141 -42.77 -2.44 -25.21
C GLU A 141 -41.64 -1.40 -25.35
N GLY A 142 -41.37 -0.59 -24.32
CA GLY A 142 -40.29 0.42 -24.35
C GLY A 142 -39.00 0.03 -23.62
N GLY A 143 -39.00 -1.09 -22.89
CA GLY A 143 -37.93 -1.46 -21.95
C GLY A 143 -36.73 -2.19 -22.55
N GLN A 144 -36.92 -2.89 -23.67
CA GLN A 144 -35.93 -3.86 -24.17
C GLN A 144 -34.76 -3.25 -24.97
N LEU A 145 -34.83 -1.96 -25.35
CA LEU A 145 -33.75 -1.29 -26.11
C LEU A 145 -32.77 -0.46 -25.27
N ARG A 146 -33.05 -0.23 -23.97
CA ARG A 146 -32.17 0.58 -23.09
C ARG A 146 -31.26 -0.22 -22.17
N GLU A 147 -31.54 -1.50 -21.92
CA GLU A 147 -30.64 -2.37 -21.15
C GLU A 147 -29.49 -2.95 -21.97
N THR A 148 -29.68 -3.15 -23.29
CA THR A 148 -28.65 -3.71 -24.17
C THR A 148 -27.50 -2.75 -24.47
N VAL A 149 -27.74 -1.43 -24.44
CA VAL A 149 -26.67 -0.41 -24.63
C VAL A 149 -25.86 -0.20 -23.33
N ARG A 150 -26.53 -0.24 -22.17
CA ARG A 150 -25.86 -0.05 -20.87
C ARG A 150 -25.10 -1.29 -20.40
N GLY A 151 -25.52 -2.49 -20.81
CA GLY A 151 -24.77 -3.73 -20.63
C GLY A 151 -23.49 -3.74 -21.46
N ARG A 152 -23.58 -3.40 -22.75
CA ARG A 152 -22.44 -3.38 -23.67
C ARG A 152 -21.40 -2.30 -23.37
N GLU A 153 -21.79 -1.15 -22.80
CA GLU A 153 -20.82 -0.14 -22.34
C GLU A 153 -20.05 -0.59 -21.09
N LYS A 154 -20.72 -1.28 -20.15
CA LYS A 154 -20.05 -1.81 -18.94
C LYS A 154 -19.12 -2.98 -19.23
N GLU A 155 -19.46 -3.84 -20.19
CA GLU A 155 -18.58 -4.91 -20.65
C GLU A 155 -17.35 -4.35 -21.38
N ARG A 156 -17.53 -3.32 -22.22
CA ARG A 156 -16.39 -2.64 -22.87
C ARG A 156 -15.48 -1.90 -21.88
N GLU A 157 -16.04 -1.28 -20.83
CA GLU A 157 -15.24 -0.66 -19.77
C GLU A 157 -14.47 -1.69 -18.93
N ALA A 158 -15.05 -2.88 -18.71
CA ALA A 158 -14.38 -3.99 -18.03
C ALA A 158 -13.25 -4.60 -18.89
N GLU A 159 -13.48 -4.85 -20.18
CA GLU A 159 -12.45 -5.36 -21.10
C GLU A 159 -11.28 -4.39 -21.29
N VAL A 160 -11.55 -3.08 -21.37
CA VAL A 160 -10.50 -2.05 -21.45
C VAL A 160 -9.69 -2.01 -20.14
N GLY A 161 -10.36 -2.17 -18.99
CA GLY A 161 -9.70 -2.25 -17.69
C GLY A 161 -8.75 -3.46 -17.57
N GLU A 162 -9.19 -4.64 -18.00
CA GLU A 162 -8.38 -5.86 -17.97
C GLU A 162 -7.19 -5.80 -18.93
N LYS A 163 -7.38 -5.19 -20.11
CA LYS A 163 -6.31 -4.99 -21.10
C LYS A 163 -5.25 -3.98 -20.61
N GLU A 164 -5.66 -2.87 -20.00
CA GLU A 164 -4.73 -1.91 -19.40
C GLU A 164 -3.99 -2.50 -18.19
N GLU A 165 -4.66 -3.32 -17.38
CA GLU A 165 -4.03 -4.00 -16.24
C GLU A 165 -3.04 -5.08 -16.68
N GLY A 166 -3.36 -5.81 -17.75
CA GLY A 166 -2.47 -6.76 -18.42
C GLY A 166 -1.19 -6.09 -18.94
N GLU A 167 -1.33 -4.99 -19.69
CA GLU A 167 -0.18 -4.21 -20.18
C GLU A 167 0.65 -3.64 -19.02
N ARG A 168 0.01 -3.21 -17.93
CA ARG A 168 0.70 -2.68 -16.75
C ARG A 168 1.54 -3.77 -16.07
N ARG A 169 1.00 -4.98 -15.90
CA ARG A 169 1.70 -6.14 -15.35
C ARG A 169 2.84 -6.62 -16.25
N GLU A 170 2.69 -6.51 -17.57
CA GLU A 170 3.74 -6.83 -18.53
C GLU A 170 4.90 -5.82 -18.48
N ARG A 171 4.59 -4.50 -18.47
CA ARG A 171 5.61 -3.44 -18.30
C ARG A 171 6.35 -3.54 -16.97
N GLU A 172 5.70 -4.03 -15.92
CA GLU A 172 6.31 -4.23 -14.60
C GLU A 172 7.25 -5.45 -14.60
N ARG A 173 6.84 -6.56 -15.23
CA ARG A 173 7.69 -7.74 -15.46
C ARG A 173 8.92 -7.41 -16.30
N ASP A 174 8.78 -6.59 -17.34
CA ASP A 174 9.91 -6.15 -18.16
C ASP A 174 10.87 -5.22 -17.40
N ARG A 175 10.35 -4.37 -16.50
CA ARG A 175 11.17 -3.55 -15.60
C ARG A 175 11.95 -4.39 -14.59
N GLU A 176 11.35 -5.44 -14.03
CA GLU A 176 12.06 -6.36 -13.12
C GLU A 176 13.13 -7.17 -13.86
N LYS A 177 12.82 -7.69 -15.05
CA LYS A 177 13.80 -8.40 -15.90
C LYS A 177 14.98 -7.49 -16.29
N GLY A 178 14.70 -6.21 -16.58
CA GLY A 178 15.74 -5.20 -16.85
C GLY A 178 16.65 -4.94 -15.66
N ARG A 179 16.08 -4.80 -14.44
CA ARG A 179 16.85 -4.58 -13.21
C ARG A 179 17.72 -5.79 -12.83
N GLY A 180 17.23 -7.00 -13.07
CA GLY A 180 18.00 -8.24 -12.83
C GLY A 180 19.22 -8.34 -13.73
N ARG A 181 19.10 -7.99 -15.02
CA ARG A 181 20.21 -8.01 -15.98
C ARG A 181 21.27 -6.93 -15.68
N GLU A 182 20.86 -5.70 -15.37
CA GLU A 182 21.81 -4.62 -15.00
C GLU A 182 22.60 -4.93 -13.72
N LYS A 183 21.94 -5.55 -12.72
CA LYS A 183 22.60 -5.94 -11.47
C LYS A 183 23.62 -7.07 -11.71
N GLY A 184 23.25 -8.06 -12.52
CA GLY A 184 24.15 -9.16 -12.90
C GLY A 184 25.34 -8.73 -13.77
N GLU A 185 25.18 -7.72 -14.63
CA GLU A 185 26.29 -7.15 -15.42
C GLU A 185 27.24 -6.34 -14.53
N ARG A 186 26.73 -5.55 -13.58
CA ARG A 186 27.56 -4.83 -12.60
C ARG A 186 28.39 -5.75 -11.72
N GLU A 187 27.78 -6.80 -11.17
CA GLU A 187 28.49 -7.77 -10.31
C GLU A 187 29.56 -8.55 -11.08
N ARG A 188 29.31 -8.89 -12.36
CA ARG A 188 30.33 -9.50 -13.24
C ARG A 188 31.45 -8.54 -13.60
N GLY A 189 31.13 -7.26 -13.82
CA GLY A 189 32.12 -6.19 -14.05
C GLY A 189 33.05 -6.01 -12.86
N GLU A 190 32.49 -5.87 -11.65
CA GLU A 190 33.27 -5.73 -10.41
C GLU A 190 34.13 -6.97 -10.13
N LYS A 191 33.64 -8.18 -10.43
CA LYS A 191 34.42 -9.42 -10.25
C LYS A 191 35.62 -9.49 -11.19
N ARG A 192 35.43 -9.15 -12.47
CA ARG A 192 36.51 -9.10 -13.47
C ARG A 192 37.55 -8.04 -13.14
N GLU A 193 37.13 -6.92 -12.57
CA GLU A 193 38.03 -5.83 -12.16
C GLU A 193 38.88 -6.24 -10.94
N ARG A 194 38.27 -6.88 -9.93
CA ARG A 194 39.01 -7.44 -8.77
C ARG A 194 40.01 -8.53 -9.17
N GLU A 195 39.70 -9.33 -10.19
CA GLU A 195 40.64 -10.32 -10.74
C GLU A 195 41.81 -9.67 -11.48
N ARG A 196 41.59 -8.57 -12.21
CA ARG A 196 42.66 -7.79 -12.83
C ARG A 196 43.57 -7.12 -11.80
N GLU A 197 42.99 -6.57 -10.73
CA GLU A 197 43.75 -5.97 -9.61
C GLU A 197 44.58 -7.03 -8.86
N ARG A 198 44.10 -8.27 -8.73
CA ARG A 198 44.87 -9.38 -8.14
C ARG A 198 46.02 -9.89 -9.03
N LYS A 199 45.86 -9.82 -10.36
CA LYS A 199 46.86 -10.31 -11.32
C LYS A 199 47.95 -9.27 -11.66
N GLY A 200 47.71 -7.97 -11.43
CA GLY A 200 48.68 -6.89 -11.70
C GLY A 200 49.58 -6.50 -10.53
N GLY A 201 49.58 -7.25 -9.42
CA GLY A 201 50.15 -6.81 -8.14
C GLY A 201 51.66 -6.94 -7.94
N LYS A 202 52.49 -7.03 -8.99
CA LYS A 202 53.96 -7.17 -8.79
C LYS A 202 54.87 -6.22 -9.55
N GLU A 203 54.39 -5.36 -10.46
CA GLU A 203 55.27 -4.44 -11.18
C GLU A 203 54.65 -3.04 -11.31
N GLY A 204 55.29 -2.03 -10.71
CA GLY A 204 54.99 -0.60 -10.90
C GLY A 204 54.53 0.16 -9.65
N GLY A 205 55.49 0.52 -8.79
CA GLY A 205 55.25 1.23 -7.51
C GLY A 205 54.76 2.68 -7.63
N GLU A 206 54.97 3.35 -8.77
CA GLU A 206 54.65 4.80 -8.88
C GLU A 206 53.44 5.07 -9.79
N ARG A 207 53.29 4.36 -10.91
CA ARG A 207 52.09 4.48 -11.79
C ARG A 207 50.79 3.98 -11.14
N GLY A 208 50.90 3.23 -10.03
CA GLY A 208 49.76 2.70 -9.28
C GLY A 208 49.06 3.75 -8.43
N GLU A 209 49.78 4.74 -7.90
CA GLU A 209 49.18 5.81 -7.08
C GLU A 209 48.42 6.82 -7.93
N GLU A 210 48.98 7.21 -9.07
CA GLU A 210 48.35 8.14 -10.02
C GLU A 210 47.02 7.58 -10.54
N ARG A 211 46.98 6.29 -10.90
CA ARG A 211 45.73 5.59 -11.26
C ARG A 211 44.73 5.47 -10.11
N ARG A 212 45.20 5.39 -8.86
CA ARG A 212 44.32 5.36 -7.68
C ARG A 212 43.71 6.74 -7.41
N GLU A 213 44.49 7.81 -7.57
CA GLU A 213 44.00 9.20 -7.52
C GLU A 213 42.98 9.48 -8.63
N GLU A 214 43.29 9.13 -9.88
CA GLU A 214 42.36 9.32 -11.01
C GLU A 214 41.04 8.53 -10.80
N LYS A 215 41.13 7.32 -10.23
CA LYS A 215 39.95 6.49 -9.88
C LYS A 215 39.14 7.07 -8.71
N LYS A 216 39.79 7.71 -7.73
CA LYS A 216 39.08 8.45 -6.65
C LYS A 216 38.40 9.70 -7.22
N GLU A 217 39.04 10.40 -8.13
CA GLU A 217 38.49 11.60 -8.76
C GLU A 217 37.28 11.29 -9.62
N ARG A 218 37.35 10.26 -10.48
CA ARG A 218 36.18 9.76 -11.24
C ARG A 218 35.02 9.36 -10.34
N ARG A 219 35.28 8.74 -9.18
CA ARG A 219 34.23 8.41 -8.19
C ARG A 219 33.59 9.66 -7.58
N ARG A 220 34.39 10.69 -7.25
CA ARG A 220 33.89 11.98 -6.76
C ARG A 220 33.07 12.69 -7.83
N GLU A 221 33.48 12.63 -9.09
CA GLU A 221 32.75 13.22 -10.21
C GLU A 221 31.42 12.50 -10.48
N GLU A 222 31.41 11.16 -10.49
CA GLU A 222 30.18 10.36 -10.57
C GLU A 222 29.22 10.67 -9.42
N GLU A 223 29.73 10.85 -8.20
CA GLU A 223 28.92 11.18 -7.04
C GLU A 223 28.31 12.58 -7.16
N ARG A 224 29.09 13.58 -7.61
CA ARG A 224 28.60 14.92 -7.95
C ARG A 224 27.54 14.87 -9.06
N GLU A 225 27.71 14.02 -10.08
CA GLU A 225 26.72 13.87 -11.14
C GLU A 225 25.42 13.20 -10.63
N ARG A 226 25.53 12.17 -9.77
CA ARG A 226 24.38 11.55 -9.09
C ARG A 226 23.63 12.56 -8.24
N GLU A 227 24.35 13.42 -7.52
CA GLU A 227 23.73 14.48 -6.72
C GLU A 227 23.03 15.52 -7.60
N ARG A 228 23.65 15.94 -8.72
CA ARG A 228 23.01 16.81 -9.73
C ARG A 228 21.73 16.17 -10.30
N ARG A 229 21.73 14.87 -10.58
CA ARG A 229 20.54 14.12 -11.03
C ARG A 229 19.45 14.13 -9.96
N ARG A 230 19.78 13.82 -8.71
CA ARG A 230 18.84 13.89 -7.57
C ARG A 230 18.26 15.29 -7.37
N ARG A 231 19.06 16.35 -7.56
CA ARG A 231 18.60 17.73 -7.46
C ARG A 231 17.59 18.06 -8.57
N ARG A 232 17.88 17.67 -9.82
CA ARG A 232 16.96 17.83 -10.97
C ARG A 232 15.65 17.05 -10.77
N GLU A 233 15.73 15.85 -10.19
CA GLU A 233 14.55 15.02 -9.90
C GLU A 233 13.66 15.66 -8.82
N ARG A 234 14.24 16.11 -7.69
CA ARG A 234 13.51 16.86 -6.66
C ARG A 234 12.88 18.15 -7.22
N GLU A 235 13.54 18.81 -8.15
CA GLU A 235 12.99 20.00 -8.80
C GLU A 235 11.81 19.66 -9.72
N ARG A 236 11.88 18.55 -10.46
CA ARG A 236 10.75 18.03 -11.25
C ARG A 236 9.56 17.67 -10.37
N GLU A 237 9.78 16.97 -9.27
CA GLU A 237 8.73 16.64 -8.30
C GLU A 237 8.05 17.90 -7.74
N ARG A 238 8.83 18.91 -7.33
CA ARG A 238 8.29 20.20 -6.88
C ARG A 238 7.48 20.90 -7.97
N ARG A 239 7.87 20.80 -9.25
CA ARG A 239 7.11 21.36 -10.37
C ARG A 239 5.80 20.60 -10.60
N GLU A 240 5.82 19.27 -10.50
CA GLU A 240 4.60 18.45 -10.58
C GLU A 240 3.64 18.70 -9.41
N GLU A 241 4.17 18.86 -8.20
CA GLU A 241 3.36 19.17 -7.02
C GLU A 241 2.63 20.50 -7.18
N ARG A 242 3.33 21.57 -7.59
CA ARG A 242 2.71 22.87 -7.91
C ARG A 242 1.66 22.75 -9.01
N ARG A 243 1.86 21.86 -9.99
CA ARG A 243 0.87 21.60 -11.04
C ARG A 243 -0.38 20.94 -10.47
N ARG A 244 -0.23 19.90 -9.64
CA ARG A 244 -1.36 19.23 -8.95
C ARG A 244 -2.13 20.21 -8.06
N GLU A 245 -1.44 21.12 -7.38
CA GLU A 245 -2.10 22.18 -6.60
C GLU A 245 -2.89 23.16 -7.46
N ARG A 246 -2.37 23.54 -8.63
CA ARG A 246 -3.09 24.39 -9.59
C ARG A 246 -4.32 23.69 -10.14
N GLU A 247 -4.21 22.40 -10.50
CA GLU A 247 -5.33 21.58 -10.96
C GLU A 247 -6.43 21.49 -9.87
N LYS A 248 -6.07 21.20 -8.61
CA LYS A 248 -7.02 21.22 -7.47
C LYS A 248 -7.71 22.58 -7.28
N LYS A 249 -7.00 23.69 -7.48
CA LYS A 249 -7.59 25.04 -7.41
C LYS A 249 -8.57 25.30 -8.55
N ILE A 250 -8.30 24.79 -9.75
CA ILE A 250 -9.20 24.87 -10.91
C ILE A 250 -10.46 24.05 -10.64
N ASP A 251 -10.32 22.81 -10.17
CA ASP A 251 -11.47 21.93 -9.86
C ASP A 251 -12.37 22.57 -8.79
N LYS A 252 -11.78 23.11 -7.72
CA LYS A 252 -12.52 23.79 -6.67
C LYS A 252 -13.28 25.02 -7.19
N ARG A 253 -12.68 25.82 -8.07
CA ARG A 253 -13.35 26.95 -8.73
C ARG A 253 -14.52 26.47 -9.60
N GLY A 254 -14.33 25.37 -10.35
CA GLY A 254 -15.37 24.75 -11.16
C GLY A 254 -16.55 24.23 -10.33
N GLU A 255 -16.29 23.64 -9.15
CA GLU A 255 -17.36 23.22 -8.22
C GLU A 255 -18.12 24.40 -7.61
N GLU A 256 -17.41 25.46 -7.21
CA GLU A 256 -18.03 26.68 -6.69
C GLU A 256 -18.90 27.38 -7.76
N GLU A 257 -18.45 27.38 -9.01
CA GLU A 257 -19.21 27.92 -10.14
C GLU A 257 -20.47 27.08 -10.42
N LYS A 258 -20.36 25.75 -10.48
CA LYS A 258 -21.51 24.83 -10.60
C LYS A 258 -22.51 25.03 -9.45
N LYS A 259 -22.02 25.28 -8.22
CA LYS A 259 -22.87 25.57 -7.07
C LYS A 259 -23.62 26.90 -7.23
N ARG A 260 -22.93 27.96 -7.65
CA ARG A 260 -23.56 29.27 -7.95
C ARG A 260 -24.59 29.14 -9.07
N GLU A 261 -24.34 28.31 -10.08
CA GLU A 261 -25.29 28.05 -11.16
C GLU A 261 -26.54 27.30 -10.66
N ARG A 262 -26.37 26.30 -9.79
CA ARG A 262 -27.47 25.59 -9.13
C ARG A 262 -28.30 26.52 -8.23
N GLU A 263 -27.66 27.44 -7.49
CA GLU A 263 -28.36 28.45 -6.69
C GLU A 263 -29.15 29.43 -7.57
N LYS A 264 -28.55 29.95 -8.65
CA LYS A 264 -29.27 30.79 -9.62
C LYS A 264 -30.47 30.06 -10.24
N LYS A 265 -30.34 28.77 -10.58
CA LYS A 265 -31.46 27.94 -11.08
C LYS A 265 -32.55 27.72 -10.02
N ARG A 266 -32.21 27.66 -8.74
CA ARG A 266 -33.17 27.58 -7.63
C ARG A 266 -33.89 28.90 -7.41
N GLU A 267 -33.19 30.03 -7.51
CA GLU A 267 -33.79 31.36 -7.40
C GLU A 267 -34.74 31.67 -8.57
N THR A 268 -34.39 31.28 -9.80
CA THR A 268 -35.29 31.46 -10.94
C THR A 268 -36.51 30.53 -10.87
N LYS A 269 -36.36 29.30 -10.34
CA LYS A 269 -37.49 28.41 -10.04
C LYS A 269 -38.39 28.94 -8.90
N LYS A 270 -37.83 29.59 -7.88
CA LYS A 270 -38.60 30.25 -6.81
C LYS A 270 -39.35 31.49 -7.34
N LYS A 271 -38.76 32.25 -8.26
CA LYS A 271 -39.42 33.39 -8.92
C LYS A 271 -40.48 32.97 -9.96
N GLY A 272 -40.41 31.74 -10.48
CA GLY A 272 -41.40 31.17 -11.40
C GLY A 272 -42.66 30.59 -10.75
N ARG A 273 -42.78 30.58 -9.41
CA ARG A 273 -43.97 30.11 -8.68
C ARG A 273 -44.81 31.23 -8.05
N GLY A 274 -44.47 32.50 -8.31
CA GLY A 274 -45.19 33.66 -7.77
C GLY A 274 -45.72 34.64 -8.83
N GLU A 275 -45.77 34.25 -10.11
CA GLU A 275 -46.18 35.15 -11.19
C GLU A 275 -47.18 34.43 -12.11
N ARG A 276 -48.26 33.90 -11.51
CA ARG A 276 -49.46 33.46 -12.23
C ARG A 276 -50.68 34.37 -12.04
N ASP A 277 -50.56 35.43 -11.24
CA ASP A 277 -51.55 36.50 -11.16
C ASP A 277 -50.87 37.86 -11.27
N ARG A 278 -50.98 38.46 -12.46
CA ARG A 278 -51.03 39.91 -12.75
C ARG A 278 -50.69 40.12 -14.22
N ILE A 279 -51.68 39.84 -15.05
CA ILE A 279 -51.76 40.42 -16.39
C ILE A 279 -52.30 41.84 -16.23
N ARG A 280 -51.49 42.84 -16.54
CA ARG A 280 -51.83 44.01 -17.39
C ARG A 280 -50.62 44.95 -17.47
N GLY A 281 -50.24 45.28 -18.70
CA GLY A 281 -49.10 46.16 -19.01
C GLY A 281 -48.25 45.66 -20.19
N ARG A 282 -48.89 45.37 -21.33
CA ARG A 282 -48.28 45.06 -22.62
C ARG A 282 -47.49 46.27 -23.16
N GLY A 283 -46.45 46.03 -23.94
CA GLY A 283 -45.76 47.03 -24.77
C GLY A 283 -44.25 47.12 -24.56
N LYS A 284 -43.78 47.59 -23.39
CA LYS A 284 -42.34 47.87 -23.17
C LYS A 284 -41.52 46.71 -22.59
N ARG A 285 -42.16 45.71 -21.96
CA ARG A 285 -41.47 44.54 -21.38
C ARG A 285 -41.09 43.48 -22.40
N GLU A 286 -41.78 43.42 -23.53
CA GLU A 286 -41.60 42.37 -24.54
C GLU A 286 -40.35 42.62 -25.39
N ARG A 287 -40.15 43.86 -25.86
CA ARG A 287 -38.88 44.27 -26.52
C ARG A 287 -37.65 44.05 -25.62
N ARG A 288 -37.74 44.36 -24.33
CA ARG A 288 -36.65 44.10 -23.36
C ARG A 288 -36.46 42.62 -23.04
N ARG A 289 -37.48 41.77 -23.19
CA ARG A 289 -37.37 40.31 -23.04
C ARG A 289 -36.73 39.70 -24.28
N GLU A 290 -37.09 40.14 -25.47
CA GLU A 290 -36.46 39.69 -26.71
C GLU A 290 -35.01 40.13 -26.83
N GLU A 291 -34.69 41.38 -26.46
CA GLU A 291 -33.31 41.87 -26.45
C GLU A 291 -32.45 41.08 -25.43
N ARG A 292 -33.01 40.73 -24.26
CA ARG A 292 -32.33 39.84 -23.30
C ARG A 292 -32.19 38.41 -23.79
N LYS A 293 -33.10 37.92 -24.64
CA LYS A 293 -32.99 36.59 -25.28
C LYS A 293 -31.90 36.62 -26.36
N ARG A 294 -31.85 37.65 -27.21
CA ARG A 294 -30.77 37.84 -28.21
C ARG A 294 -29.39 37.94 -27.55
N ARG A 295 -29.23 38.81 -26.53
CA ARG A 295 -27.96 38.93 -25.78
C ARG A 295 -27.55 37.64 -25.04
N ARG A 296 -28.51 36.77 -24.66
CA ARG A 296 -28.20 35.44 -24.09
C ARG A 296 -27.82 34.42 -25.15
N GLY A 297 -28.44 34.48 -26.32
CA GLY A 297 -28.06 33.67 -27.49
C GLY A 297 -26.62 33.99 -27.94
N GLU A 298 -26.33 35.26 -28.17
CA GLU A 298 -25.00 35.74 -28.57
C GLU A 298 -23.91 35.39 -27.55
N ARG A 299 -24.22 35.49 -26.24
CA ARG A 299 -23.29 35.07 -25.20
C ARG A 299 -23.07 33.56 -25.21
N GLY A 300 -24.13 32.78 -25.44
CA GLY A 300 -24.02 31.33 -25.56
C GLY A 300 -23.22 30.87 -26.78
N GLU A 301 -23.34 31.59 -27.90
CA GLU A 301 -22.53 31.35 -29.10
C GLU A 301 -21.06 31.70 -28.89
N ARG A 302 -20.76 32.86 -28.28
CA ARG A 302 -19.37 33.21 -27.92
C ARG A 302 -18.74 32.20 -26.97
N GLU A 303 -19.49 31.72 -25.97
CA GLU A 303 -19.03 30.67 -25.05
C GLU A 303 -18.82 29.32 -25.77
N ARG A 304 -19.61 29.00 -26.81
CA ARG A 304 -19.41 27.80 -27.65
C ARG A 304 -18.17 27.93 -28.52
N GLU A 305 -17.98 29.07 -29.21
CA GLU A 305 -16.80 29.34 -30.01
C GLU A 305 -15.52 29.32 -29.17
N GLU A 306 -15.56 29.89 -27.96
CA GLU A 306 -14.41 29.88 -27.04
C GLU A 306 -14.04 28.45 -26.61
N ARG A 307 -15.04 27.62 -26.28
CA ARG A 307 -14.83 26.19 -25.98
C ARG A 307 -14.30 25.43 -27.18
N GLU A 308 -14.74 25.75 -28.39
CA GLU A 308 -14.25 25.11 -29.61
C GLU A 308 -12.80 25.52 -29.91
N ARG A 309 -12.45 26.80 -29.71
CA ARG A 309 -11.06 27.28 -29.78
C ARG A 309 -10.17 26.61 -28.74
N GLU A 310 -10.65 26.39 -27.52
CA GLU A 310 -9.92 25.63 -26.50
C GLU A 310 -9.74 24.16 -26.90
N ARG A 311 -10.79 23.50 -27.42
CA ARG A 311 -10.68 22.13 -27.94
C ARG A 311 -9.63 22.02 -29.04
N ARG A 312 -9.62 22.92 -30.02
CA ARG A 312 -8.59 22.95 -31.08
C ARG A 312 -7.18 23.17 -30.52
N LYS A 313 -7.03 23.98 -29.47
CA LYS A 313 -5.73 24.16 -28.78
C LYS A 313 -5.28 22.89 -28.04
N ILE A 314 -6.21 22.17 -27.40
CA ILE A 314 -5.93 20.90 -26.72
C ILE A 314 -5.52 19.85 -27.75
N GLU A 315 -6.28 19.71 -28.84
CA GLU A 315 -6.00 18.75 -29.90
C GLU A 315 -4.64 19.03 -30.58
N LYS A 316 -4.30 20.30 -30.84
CA LYS A 316 -2.97 20.67 -31.35
C LYS A 316 -1.84 20.27 -30.40
N ARG A 317 -2.03 20.43 -29.08
CA ARG A 317 -1.06 20.01 -28.06
C ARG A 317 -0.94 18.49 -27.96
N GLU A 318 -2.03 17.75 -28.17
CA GLU A 318 -2.02 16.28 -28.19
C GLU A 318 -1.27 15.75 -29.41
N ARG A 319 -1.56 16.27 -30.61
CA ARG A 319 -0.80 15.93 -31.82
C ARG A 319 0.69 16.22 -31.68
N GLU A 320 1.06 17.34 -31.03
CA GLU A 320 2.46 17.65 -30.76
C GLU A 320 3.11 16.67 -29.77
N ARG A 321 2.37 16.24 -28.74
CA ARG A 321 2.83 15.21 -27.79
C ARG A 321 3.02 13.86 -28.46
N GLU A 322 2.12 13.47 -29.35
CA GLU A 322 2.24 12.23 -30.13
C GLU A 322 3.45 12.26 -31.06
N ARG A 323 3.69 13.37 -31.77
CA ARG A 323 4.91 13.55 -32.57
C ARG A 323 6.17 13.39 -31.72
N LYS A 324 6.25 14.07 -30.57
CA LYS A 324 7.38 13.95 -29.64
C LYS A 324 7.54 12.55 -29.06
N ARG A 325 6.43 11.81 -28.86
CA ARG A 325 6.46 10.41 -28.42
C ARG A 325 7.02 9.51 -29.53
N GLY A 326 6.56 9.67 -30.76
CA GLY A 326 7.07 8.94 -31.92
C GLY A 326 8.57 9.18 -32.15
N GLU A 327 9.06 10.41 -32.00
CA GLU A 327 10.49 10.72 -32.09
C GLU A 327 11.34 10.10 -30.97
N ARG A 328 10.78 10.00 -29.76
CA ARG A 328 11.47 9.31 -28.64
C ARG A 328 11.53 7.81 -28.90
N GLU A 329 10.43 7.22 -29.37
CA GLU A 329 10.37 5.80 -29.72
C GLU A 329 11.32 5.47 -30.88
N LYS A 330 11.45 6.34 -31.89
CA LYS A 330 12.47 6.19 -32.96
C LYS A 330 13.89 6.21 -32.40
N ARG A 331 14.23 7.20 -31.57
CA ARG A 331 15.55 7.28 -30.90
C ARG A 331 15.84 6.07 -30.01
N ASP A 332 14.84 5.56 -29.31
CA ASP A 332 15.00 4.39 -28.45
C ASP A 332 15.18 3.11 -29.28
N ARG A 333 14.50 2.99 -30.43
CA ARG A 333 14.73 1.88 -31.39
C ARG A 333 16.13 1.92 -31.99
N GLU A 334 16.63 3.11 -32.32
CA GLU A 334 17.98 3.31 -32.85
C GLU A 334 19.05 2.93 -31.81
N LYS A 335 18.94 3.42 -30.57
CA LYS A 335 19.82 3.01 -29.45
C LYS A 335 19.81 1.52 -29.18
N ARG A 336 18.64 0.86 -29.34
CA ARG A 336 18.54 -0.61 -29.23
C ARG A 336 19.28 -1.32 -30.36
N ARG A 337 19.25 -0.77 -31.59
CA ARG A 337 20.04 -1.31 -32.72
C ARG A 337 21.53 -1.16 -32.45
N GLU A 338 22.00 0.04 -32.07
CA GLU A 338 23.40 0.28 -31.71
C GLU A 338 23.89 -0.64 -30.58
N ARG A 339 23.08 -0.85 -29.54
CA ARG A 339 23.44 -1.75 -28.43
C ARG A 339 23.61 -3.19 -28.92
N ARG A 340 22.72 -3.68 -29.79
CA ARG A 340 22.82 -5.03 -30.38
C ARG A 340 24.04 -5.17 -31.27
N GLU A 341 24.40 -4.12 -31.99
CA GLU A 341 25.58 -4.12 -32.85
C GLU A 341 26.88 -4.18 -32.03
N ARG A 342 26.99 -3.36 -30.97
CA ARG A 342 28.11 -3.44 -30.03
C ARG A 342 28.21 -4.79 -29.31
N GLU A 343 27.08 -5.43 -29.03
CA GLU A 343 27.06 -6.76 -28.42
C GLU A 343 27.59 -7.82 -29.39
N ARG A 344 27.18 -7.77 -30.67
CA ARG A 344 27.72 -8.63 -31.73
C ARG A 344 29.21 -8.40 -31.96
N GLU A 345 29.69 -7.17 -31.89
CA GLU A 345 31.11 -6.83 -32.00
C GLU A 345 31.92 -7.45 -30.85
N ARG A 346 31.45 -7.32 -29.61
CA ARG A 346 32.09 -7.97 -28.44
C ARG A 346 32.09 -9.48 -28.53
N GLU A 347 31.04 -10.08 -29.09
CA GLU A 347 31.01 -11.53 -29.34
C GLU A 347 32.05 -11.94 -30.40
N ARG A 348 32.25 -11.14 -31.45
CA ARG A 348 33.31 -11.38 -32.44
C ARG A 348 34.70 -11.27 -31.81
N GLU A 349 34.96 -10.19 -31.07
CA GLU A 349 36.22 -10.01 -30.34
C GLU A 349 36.47 -11.14 -29.33
N GLY A 350 35.43 -11.59 -28.64
CA GLY A 350 35.50 -12.72 -27.71
C GLY A 350 35.89 -14.03 -28.40
N LYS A 351 35.29 -14.32 -29.55
CA LYS A 351 35.63 -15.50 -30.37
C LYS A 351 37.05 -15.42 -30.94
N GLU A 352 37.50 -14.24 -31.38
CA GLU A 352 38.87 -14.05 -31.84
C GLU A 352 39.89 -14.24 -30.73
N ARG A 353 39.61 -13.71 -29.53
CA ARG A 353 40.46 -13.92 -28.36
C ARG A 353 40.55 -15.40 -27.98
N GLU A 354 39.42 -16.11 -27.99
CA GLU A 354 39.41 -17.55 -27.72
C GLU A 354 40.22 -18.34 -28.76
N LYS A 355 40.17 -17.95 -30.04
CA LYS A 355 41.03 -18.52 -31.08
C LYS A 355 42.52 -18.30 -30.79
N ARG A 356 42.91 -17.06 -30.44
CA ARG A 356 44.31 -16.73 -30.09
C ARG A 356 44.79 -17.51 -28.86
N GLU A 357 43.96 -17.60 -27.82
CA GLU A 357 44.30 -18.38 -26.61
C GLU A 357 44.50 -19.87 -26.94
N LYS A 358 43.67 -20.44 -27.83
CA LYS A 358 43.83 -21.82 -28.33
C LYS A 358 45.08 -22.01 -29.18
N GLU A 359 45.47 -21.01 -29.99
CA GLU A 359 46.71 -21.05 -30.77
C GLU A 359 47.95 -20.96 -29.87
N GLU A 360 47.97 -20.05 -28.89
CA GLU A 360 49.03 -19.97 -27.88
C GLU A 360 49.16 -21.26 -27.07
N GLU A 361 48.03 -21.90 -26.73
CA GLU A 361 48.05 -23.18 -26.02
C GLU A 361 48.65 -24.30 -26.88
N LYS A 362 48.30 -24.34 -28.18
CA LYS A 362 48.91 -25.27 -29.14
C LYS A 362 50.42 -25.06 -29.27
N GLU A 363 50.88 -23.81 -29.33
CA GLU A 363 52.33 -23.52 -29.36
C GLU A 363 53.03 -23.95 -28.08
N LYS A 364 52.43 -23.72 -26.90
CA LYS A 364 52.98 -24.19 -25.62
C LYS A 364 53.06 -25.71 -25.55
N ILE A 365 52.11 -26.43 -26.14
CA ILE A 365 52.15 -27.90 -26.23
C ILE A 365 53.31 -28.33 -27.14
N LYS A 366 53.44 -27.74 -28.34
CA LYS A 366 54.57 -28.03 -29.25
C LYS A 366 55.93 -27.80 -28.58
N ALA A 367 56.10 -26.67 -27.88
CA ALA A 367 57.35 -26.36 -27.18
C ALA A 367 57.67 -27.37 -26.05
N ARG A 368 56.63 -27.92 -25.38
CA ARG A 368 56.83 -29.00 -24.39
C ARG A 368 57.25 -30.29 -25.05
N GLU A 369 56.63 -30.67 -26.16
CA GLU A 369 57.00 -31.87 -26.91
C GLU A 369 58.43 -31.78 -27.46
N GLU A 370 58.85 -30.61 -27.96
CA GLU A 370 60.23 -30.36 -28.38
C GLU A 370 61.21 -30.44 -27.20
N GLY A 371 60.89 -29.82 -26.07
CA GLY A 371 61.72 -29.91 -24.86
C GLY A 371 61.79 -31.33 -24.26
N GLU A 372 60.76 -32.16 -24.45
CA GLU A 372 60.79 -33.58 -24.07
C GLU A 372 61.70 -34.39 -25.01
N ARG A 373 61.66 -34.12 -26.32
CA ARG A 373 62.58 -34.74 -27.31
C ARG A 373 64.04 -34.37 -27.02
N GLU A 374 64.32 -33.12 -26.69
CA GLU A 374 65.67 -32.68 -26.32
C GLU A 374 66.17 -33.38 -25.05
N ARG A 375 65.31 -33.57 -24.04
CA ARG A 375 65.65 -34.33 -22.82
C ARG A 375 65.91 -35.79 -23.13
N GLU A 376 65.13 -36.40 -24.01
CA GLU A 376 65.31 -37.79 -24.43
C GLU A 376 66.65 -37.97 -25.17
N ILE A 377 66.99 -37.06 -26.08
CA ILE A 377 68.30 -37.01 -26.75
C ILE A 377 69.43 -36.81 -25.73
N PHE A 378 69.27 -35.89 -24.76
CA PHE A 378 70.26 -35.63 -23.72
C PHE A 378 70.48 -36.86 -22.82
N LEU A 379 69.42 -37.57 -22.43
CA LEU A 379 69.51 -38.80 -21.64
C LEU A 379 70.21 -39.93 -22.40
N LEU A 380 69.95 -40.07 -23.70
CA LEU A 380 70.66 -41.02 -24.57
C LEU A 380 72.16 -40.68 -24.66
N LEU A 381 72.51 -39.40 -24.77
CA LEU A 381 73.90 -38.93 -24.73
C LEU A 381 74.57 -39.20 -23.38
N CYS A 382 73.92 -38.91 -22.25
CA CYS A 382 74.45 -39.21 -20.92
C CYS A 382 74.66 -40.72 -20.70
N ALA A 383 73.74 -41.56 -21.18
CA ALA A 383 73.89 -43.02 -21.11
C ALA A 383 75.10 -43.54 -21.89
N SER A 384 75.50 -42.86 -22.98
CA SER A 384 76.71 -43.21 -23.73
C SER A 384 78.02 -42.82 -23.01
N VAL A 385 77.99 -41.81 -22.13
CA VAL A 385 79.16 -41.35 -21.34
C VAL A 385 79.41 -42.21 -20.10
N VAL A 386 78.38 -42.81 -19.51
CA VAL A 386 78.50 -43.63 -18.28
C VAL A 386 79.03 -45.05 -18.57
N LYS A 387 79.11 -45.49 -19.83
CA LYS A 387 79.68 -46.81 -20.21
C LYS A 387 81.21 -46.88 -20.24
N ARG A 388 81.94 -45.86 -19.78
CA ARG A 388 83.40 -45.92 -19.57
C ARG A 388 83.78 -45.62 -18.12
N ARG A 389 83.50 -46.54 -17.21
CA ARG A 389 84.26 -46.66 -15.94
C ARG A 389 84.08 -48.05 -15.35
N SER A 390 85.17 -48.82 -15.40
CA SER A 390 85.28 -50.16 -14.83
C SER A 390 85.29 -50.12 -13.29
N PRO A 391 84.91 -51.23 -12.64
CA PRO A 391 84.80 -51.34 -11.19
C PRO A 391 86.09 -51.86 -10.56
N SER A 392 86.52 -51.32 -9.42
CA SER A 392 87.40 -52.08 -8.51
C SER A 392 87.37 -51.56 -7.07
N HIS A 393 87.36 -52.53 -6.15
CA HIS A 393 87.78 -52.54 -4.74
C HIS A 393 86.77 -52.33 -3.60
N GLN A 394 86.87 -53.33 -2.70
CA GLN A 394 86.12 -53.68 -1.51
C GLN A 394 86.61 -52.95 -0.25
N SER A 395 85.77 -52.85 0.78
CA SER A 395 86.02 -53.25 2.20
C SER A 395 84.88 -52.71 3.09
N LYS A 396 84.11 -53.56 3.78
CA LYS A 396 84.33 -54.10 5.14
C LYS A 396 84.64 -53.01 6.18
N LEU A 397 83.64 -52.71 7.03
CA LEU A 397 83.75 -52.61 8.50
C LEU A 397 82.32 -52.56 9.07
N GLY A 398 81.99 -53.51 9.93
CA GLY A 398 80.75 -53.53 10.70
C GLY A 398 80.95 -52.98 12.10
N LEU A 399 79.86 -52.56 12.75
CA LEU A 399 79.63 -52.64 14.20
C LEU A 399 78.11 -52.54 14.41
N GLY A 400 77.56 -53.48 15.19
CA GLY A 400 76.13 -53.61 15.44
C GLY A 400 75.65 -53.03 16.77
N ILE A 401 74.60 -53.67 17.30
CA ILE A 401 73.96 -53.53 18.63
C ILE A 401 72.88 -52.39 18.61
N LYS A 402 71.57 -52.55 18.88
CA LYS A 402 70.74 -53.45 19.71
C LYS A 402 69.29 -53.57 19.19
N ARG A 403 68.68 -54.75 19.43
CA ARG A 403 67.35 -55.04 20.03
C ARG A 403 66.11 -54.36 19.39
N SER A 404 64.91 -54.93 19.35
CA SER A 404 64.27 -56.17 19.78
C SER A 404 62.78 -55.85 19.68
N GLN A 405 61.96 -56.81 19.26
CA GLN A 405 60.49 -56.79 19.24
C GLN A 405 59.82 -55.96 18.13
N GLU A 406 59.38 -56.66 17.07
CA GLU A 406 57.99 -56.59 16.58
C GLU A 406 57.72 -57.76 15.60
N SER A 407 58.08 -58.97 16.03
CA SER A 407 57.55 -60.20 15.46
C SER A 407 56.24 -60.53 16.18
N ASN A 408 55.09 -60.11 15.63
CA ASN A 408 53.77 -60.74 15.77
C ASN A 408 52.63 -59.88 15.18
N LYS A 409 52.66 -59.57 13.87
CA LYS A 409 51.45 -59.00 13.23
C LYS A 409 51.15 -59.42 11.79
N GLU A 410 51.96 -60.26 11.15
CA GLU A 410 51.78 -60.59 9.72
C GLU A 410 51.24 -62.01 9.42
N ARG A 411 50.75 -62.76 10.43
CA ARG A 411 50.18 -64.10 10.22
C ARG A 411 48.67 -64.23 10.40
N ALA A 412 47.94 -63.11 10.48
CA ALA A 412 46.47 -63.10 10.58
C ALA A 412 45.72 -62.61 9.32
N GLU A 413 46.39 -62.08 8.29
CA GLU A 413 45.70 -61.41 7.16
C GLU A 413 45.61 -62.24 5.86
N ARG A 414 45.67 -63.57 5.95
CA ARG A 414 45.37 -64.46 4.80
C ARG A 414 44.12 -65.33 5.00
N GLY A 415 43.21 -64.89 5.86
CA GLY A 415 41.99 -65.61 6.23
C GLY A 415 40.66 -64.96 5.85
N GLU A 416 40.59 -63.87 5.08
CA GLU A 416 39.29 -63.23 4.77
C GLU A 416 39.20 -62.72 3.33
N ARG A 417 39.24 -63.64 2.36
CA ARG A 417 38.68 -63.38 1.01
C ARG A 417 37.28 -63.96 0.95
N GLY A 418 36.38 -63.36 1.72
CA GLY A 418 34.98 -63.78 1.82
C GLY A 418 34.05 -62.70 2.38
N GLY A 419 34.29 -61.42 2.09
CA GLY A 419 33.49 -60.31 2.68
C GLY A 419 33.15 -59.14 1.75
N GLY A 420 33.46 -59.21 0.45
CA GLY A 420 33.40 -58.07 -0.49
C GLY A 420 32.00 -57.52 -0.84
N ARG A 421 30.93 -57.97 -0.17
CA ARG A 421 29.58 -57.40 -0.29
C ARG A 421 29.17 -56.54 0.91
N GLY A 422 29.91 -56.57 2.02
CA GLY A 422 29.62 -55.80 3.24
C GLY A 422 30.05 -54.32 3.16
N GLU A 423 31.31 -54.05 2.79
CA GLU A 423 31.86 -52.67 2.77
C GLU A 423 31.20 -51.74 1.75
N LYS A 424 30.72 -52.29 0.62
CA LYS A 424 29.90 -51.52 -0.33
C LYS A 424 28.55 -51.12 0.27
N ARG A 425 27.96 -51.97 1.12
CA ARG A 425 26.69 -51.65 1.80
C ARG A 425 26.89 -50.64 2.92
N GLU A 426 28.02 -50.64 3.62
CA GLU A 426 28.31 -49.63 4.64
C GLU A 426 28.53 -48.24 4.03
N THR A 427 29.33 -48.14 2.96
CA THR A 427 29.53 -46.86 2.25
C THR A 427 28.24 -46.34 1.59
N GLU A 428 27.33 -47.22 1.19
CA GLU A 428 26.02 -46.84 0.67
C GLU A 428 25.08 -46.34 1.79
N ARG A 429 25.07 -47.01 2.96
CA ARG A 429 24.35 -46.57 4.17
C ARG A 429 24.84 -45.22 4.68
N GLU A 430 26.14 -44.95 4.61
CA GLU A 430 26.72 -43.67 5.03
C GLU A 430 26.27 -42.52 4.11
N ARG A 431 26.22 -42.77 2.79
CA ARG A 431 25.65 -41.83 1.80
C ARG A 431 24.14 -41.64 1.93
N GLU A 432 23.43 -42.65 2.43
CA GLU A 432 22.01 -42.56 2.72
C GLU A 432 21.77 -41.66 3.94
N ARG A 433 22.54 -41.83 5.02
CA ARG A 433 22.52 -40.95 6.20
C ARG A 433 22.83 -39.49 5.85
N GLU A 434 23.86 -39.24 5.03
CA GLU A 434 24.15 -37.87 4.58
C GLU A 434 23.00 -37.24 3.75
N ARG A 435 22.25 -38.06 3.01
CA ARG A 435 21.10 -37.60 2.23
C ARG A 435 19.93 -37.28 3.15
N ASP A 436 19.70 -38.12 4.15
CA ASP A 436 18.65 -37.91 5.15
C ASP A 436 18.94 -36.69 6.03
N GLU A 437 20.21 -36.45 6.41
CA GLU A 437 20.63 -35.25 7.13
C GLU A 437 20.42 -33.98 6.28
N LYS A 438 20.85 -33.99 5.01
CA LYS A 438 20.62 -32.87 4.08
C LYS A 438 19.13 -32.59 3.85
N LYS A 439 18.32 -33.65 3.78
CA LYS A 439 16.86 -33.54 3.66
C LYS A 439 16.24 -32.95 4.93
N GLY A 440 16.71 -33.36 6.11
CA GLY A 440 16.30 -32.79 7.40
C GLY A 440 16.62 -31.30 7.52
N GLU A 441 17.83 -30.88 7.13
CA GLU A 441 18.22 -29.46 7.10
C GLU A 441 17.36 -28.64 6.11
N GLU A 442 17.03 -29.20 4.95
CA GLU A 442 16.17 -28.53 3.97
C GLU A 442 14.73 -28.37 4.47
N GLU A 443 14.17 -29.41 5.09
CA GLU A 443 12.86 -29.36 5.74
C GLU A 443 12.82 -28.34 6.90
N GLU A 444 13.87 -28.25 7.70
CA GLU A 444 13.97 -27.27 8.79
C GLU A 444 14.02 -25.83 8.24
N ARG A 445 14.82 -25.59 7.18
CA ARG A 445 14.85 -24.29 6.49
C ARG A 445 13.51 -23.94 5.86
N GLU A 446 12.76 -24.91 5.36
CA GLU A 446 11.42 -24.68 4.83
C GLU A 446 10.43 -24.31 5.95
N ARG A 447 10.47 -25.00 7.10
CA ARG A 447 9.67 -24.65 8.29
C ARG A 447 10.00 -23.25 8.80
N GLU A 448 11.26 -22.85 8.79
CA GLU A 448 11.67 -21.49 9.17
C GLU A 448 11.12 -20.44 8.20
N ARG A 449 11.24 -20.67 6.89
CA ARG A 449 10.63 -19.80 5.87
C ARG A 449 9.11 -19.70 6.02
N GLU A 450 8.44 -20.79 6.39
CA GLU A 450 7.00 -20.77 6.65
C GLU A 450 6.66 -19.95 7.90
N ARG A 451 7.44 -20.08 8.98
CA ARG A 451 7.31 -19.25 10.19
C ARG A 451 7.47 -17.77 9.87
N GLU A 452 8.47 -17.39 9.08
CA GLU A 452 8.65 -16.00 8.64
C GLU A 452 7.47 -15.49 7.80
N ARG A 453 6.94 -16.32 6.88
CA ARG A 453 5.75 -15.97 6.08
C ARG A 453 4.54 -15.73 6.97
N ARG A 454 4.34 -16.54 8.02
CA ARG A 454 3.27 -16.37 9.01
C ARG A 454 3.45 -15.08 9.83
N ILE A 455 4.67 -14.76 10.24
CA ILE A 455 4.98 -13.49 10.95
C ILE A 455 4.67 -12.29 10.05
N ARG A 456 5.17 -12.27 8.82
CA ARG A 456 4.89 -11.18 7.85
C ARG A 456 3.40 -11.07 7.51
N ALA A 457 2.66 -12.18 7.48
CA ALA A 457 1.21 -12.16 7.29
C ALA A 457 0.48 -11.51 8.49
N ARG A 458 0.89 -11.84 9.72
CA ARG A 458 0.35 -11.23 10.95
C ARG A 458 0.64 -9.72 11.01
N GLU A 459 1.84 -9.29 10.65
CA GLU A 459 2.21 -7.87 10.59
C GLU A 459 1.38 -7.11 9.55
N ARG A 460 1.24 -7.63 8.34
CA ARG A 460 0.36 -7.03 7.31
C ARG A 460 -1.09 -6.93 7.76
N SER A 461 -1.60 -7.94 8.48
CA SER A 461 -2.94 -7.88 9.05
C SER A 461 -3.05 -6.83 10.16
N ARG A 462 -2.01 -6.63 10.97
CA ARG A 462 -1.97 -5.60 12.02
C ARG A 462 -1.94 -4.20 11.40
N GLU A 463 -1.09 -3.96 10.42
CA GLU A 463 -1.03 -2.69 9.68
C GLU A 463 -2.39 -2.36 9.02
N ARG A 464 -3.06 -3.35 8.43
CA ARG A 464 -4.39 -3.15 7.84
C ARG A 464 -5.40 -2.69 8.90
N ARG A 465 -5.43 -3.34 10.06
CA ARG A 465 -6.32 -2.95 11.17
C ARG A 465 -6.01 -1.55 11.70
N GLU A 466 -4.72 -1.19 11.79
CA GLU A 466 -4.31 0.16 12.20
C GLU A 466 -4.71 1.22 11.18
N ARG A 467 -4.57 0.95 9.88
CA ARG A 467 -5.07 1.84 8.81
C ARG A 467 -6.59 2.00 8.85
N GLU A 468 -7.34 0.91 9.02
CA GLU A 468 -8.80 0.95 9.15
C GLU A 468 -9.23 1.73 10.41
N ARG A 469 -8.52 1.58 11.53
CA ARG A 469 -8.75 2.37 12.76
C ARG A 469 -8.46 3.86 12.54
N ALA A 470 -7.35 4.19 11.90
CA ALA A 470 -7.00 5.57 11.58
C ALA A 470 -8.03 6.22 10.65
N GLU A 471 -8.53 5.48 9.66
CA GLU A 471 -9.56 5.97 8.75
C GLU A 471 -10.90 6.19 9.47
N ARG A 472 -11.29 5.29 10.38
CA ARG A 472 -12.48 5.47 11.22
C ARG A 472 -12.39 6.73 12.09
N ILE A 473 -11.22 6.99 12.68
CA ILE A 473 -10.97 8.22 13.45
C ILE A 473 -11.06 9.47 12.55
N ARG A 474 -10.49 9.41 11.34
CA ARG A 474 -10.56 10.52 10.37
C ARG A 474 -12.00 10.82 9.98
N ARG A 475 -12.79 9.79 9.62
CA ARG A 475 -14.22 9.94 9.30
C ARG A 475 -15.01 10.53 10.47
N GLY A 476 -14.75 10.08 11.69
CA GLY A 476 -15.37 10.65 12.89
C GLY A 476 -15.03 12.13 13.13
N ARG A 477 -13.78 12.56 12.85
CA ARG A 477 -13.40 13.99 12.91
C ARG A 477 -14.10 14.82 11.84
N GLU A 478 -14.15 14.32 10.60
CA GLU A 478 -14.84 14.99 9.50
C GLU A 478 -16.34 15.13 9.76
N GLU A 479 -16.98 14.12 10.35
CA GLU A 479 -18.39 14.15 10.71
C GLU A 479 -18.68 15.16 11.84
N ARG A 480 -17.83 15.21 12.88
CA ARG A 480 -17.91 16.25 13.92
C ARG A 480 -17.77 17.65 13.34
N GLU A 481 -16.86 17.87 12.40
CA GLU A 481 -16.71 19.15 11.71
C GLU A 481 -17.92 19.51 10.84
N ARG A 482 -18.50 18.53 10.14
CA ARG A 482 -19.77 18.73 9.40
C ARG A 482 -20.92 19.09 10.33
N ARG A 483 -21.01 18.44 11.50
CA ARG A 483 -22.02 18.75 12.53
C ARG A 483 -21.85 20.17 13.07
N LYS A 484 -20.64 20.58 13.46
CA LYS A 484 -20.36 21.97 13.89
C LYS A 484 -20.73 23.00 12.82
N LYS A 485 -20.42 22.73 11.54
CA LYS A 485 -20.79 23.61 10.43
C LYS A 485 -22.30 23.69 10.24
N ARG A 486 -23.03 22.59 10.44
CA ARG A 486 -24.49 22.57 10.39
C ARG A 486 -25.10 23.37 11.54
N GLU A 487 -24.65 23.13 12.77
CA GLU A 487 -25.08 23.88 13.96
C GLU A 487 -24.78 25.38 13.83
N LYS A 488 -23.63 25.77 13.25
CA LYS A 488 -23.32 27.18 12.95
C LYS A 488 -24.28 27.79 11.94
N ARG A 489 -24.62 27.08 10.86
CA ARG A 489 -25.60 27.54 9.87
C ARG A 489 -27.00 27.68 10.46
N GLU A 490 -27.43 26.73 11.28
CA GLU A 490 -28.72 26.77 11.96
C GLU A 490 -28.78 27.95 12.95
N LYS A 491 -27.68 28.26 13.67
CA LYS A 491 -27.59 29.46 14.50
C LYS A 491 -27.65 30.76 13.68
N GLU A 492 -26.89 30.86 12.58
CA GLU A 492 -26.90 32.03 11.70
C GLU A 492 -28.28 32.23 11.04
N GLU A 493 -28.97 31.15 10.66
CA GLU A 493 -30.33 31.19 10.10
C GLU A 493 -31.35 31.63 11.15
N GLY A 494 -31.26 31.10 12.38
CA GLY A 494 -32.10 31.54 13.50
C GLY A 494 -31.89 33.01 13.88
N GLU A 495 -30.65 33.52 13.80
CA GLU A 495 -30.38 34.95 14.00
C GLU A 495 -31.01 35.82 12.89
N ARG A 496 -30.91 35.38 11.63
CA ARG A 496 -31.55 36.07 10.49
C ARG A 496 -33.07 36.12 10.64
N GLU A 497 -33.70 35.01 11.02
CA GLU A 497 -35.15 34.99 11.28
C GLU A 497 -35.53 35.93 12.43
N ARG A 498 -34.76 35.95 13.52
CA ARG A 498 -34.99 36.88 14.64
C ARG A 498 -34.85 38.33 14.21
N GLU A 499 -33.87 38.65 13.38
CA GLU A 499 -33.69 39.99 12.83
C GLU A 499 -34.84 40.38 11.89
N GLU A 500 -35.31 39.46 11.07
CA GLU A 500 -36.45 39.67 10.17
C GLU A 500 -37.75 39.89 10.95
N ARG A 501 -37.99 39.10 12.02
CA ARG A 501 -39.10 39.32 12.96
C ARG A 501 -39.01 40.69 13.65
N ARG A 502 -37.82 41.14 14.04
CA ARG A 502 -37.61 42.49 14.60
C ARG A 502 -37.93 43.59 13.57
N LYS A 503 -37.50 43.42 12.32
CA LYS A 503 -37.82 44.35 11.21
C LYS A 503 -39.32 44.39 10.90
N LYS A 504 -40.02 43.26 11.03
CA LYS A 504 -41.47 43.18 10.84
C LYS A 504 -42.22 43.91 11.97
N ARG A 505 -41.88 43.63 13.23
CA ARG A 505 -42.43 44.37 14.40
C ARG A 505 -42.19 45.87 14.29
N ALA A 506 -40.99 46.30 13.91
CA ALA A 506 -40.70 47.73 13.71
C ALA A 506 -41.48 48.41 12.56
N LYS A 507 -42.01 47.63 11.61
CA LYS A 507 -42.92 48.14 10.57
C LYS A 507 -44.36 48.21 11.09
N ASP A 508 -44.79 47.20 11.85
CA ASP A 508 -46.12 47.15 12.44
C ASP A 508 -46.31 48.26 13.50
N ASP A 509 -45.28 48.51 14.33
CA ASP A 509 -45.24 49.62 15.29
C ASP A 509 -45.27 51.01 14.61
N ARG A 510 -44.84 51.10 13.35
CA ARG A 510 -44.90 52.33 12.55
C ARG A 510 -46.27 52.54 11.88
N CYS A 511 -47.11 51.51 11.82
CA CYS A 511 -48.50 51.62 11.33
C CYS A 511 -49.50 52.02 12.42
N TRP A 512 -49.17 51.83 13.70
CA TRP A 512 -50.06 52.21 14.81
C TRP A 512 -50.04 53.71 15.17
N SER A 513 -49.22 54.53 14.51
CA SER A 513 -49.10 55.96 14.84
C SER A 513 -49.78 56.91 13.84
N VAL A 514 -50.68 56.43 12.97
CA VAL A 514 -51.32 57.28 11.94
C VAL A 514 -52.86 57.27 11.99
N SER A 515 -53.49 56.57 12.94
CA SER A 515 -54.97 56.47 12.98
C SER A 515 -55.69 57.12 14.18
N ASP A 516 -55.01 57.50 15.26
CA ASP A 516 -55.69 58.00 16.49
C ASP A 516 -55.37 59.46 16.86
N ALA A 517 -55.43 60.38 15.89
CA ALA A 517 -55.25 61.82 16.17
C ALA A 517 -56.22 62.73 15.42
N ARG A 518 -57.42 62.25 15.07
CA ARG A 518 -58.47 63.07 14.42
C ARG A 518 -59.88 62.74 14.88
N VAL A 519 -60.14 62.78 16.17
CA VAL A 519 -61.50 63.01 16.69
C VAL A 519 -61.34 63.73 18.03
N PHE A 520 -61.33 65.06 18.05
CA PHE A 520 -61.86 65.86 19.16
C PHE A 520 -61.81 67.36 18.80
N CYS A 521 -62.96 68.02 18.95
CA CYS A 521 -63.22 69.46 18.97
C CYS A 521 -63.25 70.24 17.65
N ALA A 522 -64.42 70.19 16.99
CA ALA A 522 -64.96 71.32 16.22
C ALA A 522 -66.49 71.26 16.18
N SER A 523 -67.15 71.81 17.21
CA SER A 523 -68.58 72.16 17.16
C SER A 523 -68.95 73.04 18.35
N ALA A 524 -68.91 74.37 18.16
CA ALA A 524 -69.67 75.33 18.95
C ALA A 524 -69.58 76.74 18.34
N VAL A 525 -70.34 76.99 17.27
CA VAL A 525 -70.88 78.32 16.96
C VAL A 525 -72.23 78.10 16.27
N PHE A 526 -73.32 78.47 16.96
CA PHE A 526 -74.47 79.25 16.46
C PHE A 526 -75.69 79.03 17.38
N LEU A 527 -76.12 80.10 18.07
CA LEU A 527 -77.51 80.55 18.22
C LEU A 527 -77.62 81.59 19.35
N ALA A 528 -77.96 82.83 18.98
CA ALA A 528 -79.07 83.61 19.54
C ALA A 528 -78.82 85.13 19.36
N SER A 529 -79.73 85.76 18.61
CA SER A 529 -79.82 87.19 18.35
C SER A 529 -80.59 87.93 19.46
N ALA A 530 -80.12 89.16 19.73
CA ALA A 530 -80.84 90.41 20.05
C ALA A 530 -81.99 90.44 21.09
N PHE A 531 -81.82 91.23 22.15
CA PHE A 531 -82.92 92.06 22.69
C PHE A 531 -82.42 93.31 23.46
N GLN A 532 -82.79 94.47 22.90
CA GLN A 532 -83.11 95.78 23.50
C GLN A 532 -82.07 96.69 24.18
N ARG A 533 -82.23 97.96 23.81
CA ARG A 533 -81.54 99.19 24.21
C ARG A 533 -82.12 99.72 25.52
N GLY A 534 -81.31 100.43 26.30
CA GLY A 534 -81.80 101.32 27.34
C GLY A 534 -80.68 101.90 28.21
N ASN A 535 -80.43 103.20 28.03
CA ASN A 535 -79.68 104.14 28.88
C ASN A 535 -78.28 104.55 28.39
N GLU A 536 -78.32 105.66 27.67
CA GLU A 536 -77.21 106.49 27.24
C GLU A 536 -76.78 107.46 28.35
N PHE A 537 -75.49 107.80 28.28
CA PHE A 537 -74.95 109.14 28.50
C PHE A 537 -74.18 109.50 29.79
N GLU A 538 -74.00 108.60 30.77
CA GLU A 538 -72.98 108.79 31.83
C GLU A 538 -71.82 107.77 31.79
N ALA A 539 -71.83 106.83 30.84
CA ALA A 539 -70.84 105.76 30.73
C ALA A 539 -69.61 106.07 29.85
N ARG A 540 -69.52 107.26 29.23
CA ARG A 540 -68.47 107.58 28.24
C ARG A 540 -67.12 108.03 28.84
N GLU A 541 -67.08 108.47 30.10
CA GLU A 541 -65.81 108.77 30.80
C GLU A 541 -65.33 107.55 31.63
N ARG A 542 -66.22 106.85 32.35
CA ARG A 542 -65.86 105.57 33.03
C ARG A 542 -65.54 104.43 32.03
N GLY A 543 -66.07 104.49 30.80
CA GLY A 543 -65.80 103.54 29.73
C GLY A 543 -64.42 103.70 29.08
N LYS A 544 -63.82 104.90 29.10
CA LYS A 544 -62.45 105.11 28.60
C LYS A 544 -61.43 104.55 29.58
N GLU A 545 -61.59 104.80 30.89
CA GLU A 545 -60.75 104.18 31.92
C GLU A 545 -60.91 102.66 31.97
N LYS A 546 -62.14 102.14 31.85
CA LYS A 546 -62.38 100.69 31.79
C LYS A 546 -61.73 100.05 30.56
N ARG A 547 -61.82 100.68 29.39
CA ARG A 547 -61.14 100.22 28.16
C ARG A 547 -59.62 100.34 28.23
N GLU A 548 -59.09 101.37 28.91
CA GLU A 548 -57.65 101.51 29.20
C GLU A 548 -57.15 100.39 30.14
N ARG A 549 -57.90 100.10 31.21
CA ARG A 549 -57.60 99.00 32.13
C ARG A 549 -57.70 97.64 31.44
N GLU A 550 -58.74 97.40 30.65
CA GLU A 550 -58.90 96.17 29.85
C GLU A 550 -57.77 96.03 28.82
N LYS A 551 -57.36 97.12 28.15
CA LYS A 551 -56.21 97.09 27.23
C LYS A 551 -54.88 96.83 27.95
N LYS A 552 -54.66 97.39 29.14
CA LYS A 552 -53.48 97.10 29.97
C LYS A 552 -53.48 95.65 30.44
N GLU A 553 -54.61 95.14 30.90
CA GLU A 553 -54.77 93.76 31.33
C GLU A 553 -54.63 92.76 30.16
N GLU A 554 -55.14 93.10 28.98
CA GLU A 554 -54.97 92.32 27.76
C GLU A 554 -53.50 92.34 27.27
N ARG A 555 -52.81 93.49 27.37
CA ARG A 555 -51.36 93.57 27.10
C ARG A 555 -50.57 92.68 28.07
N GLN A 556 -50.88 92.74 29.37
CA GLN A 556 -50.26 91.88 30.38
C GLN A 556 -50.56 90.39 30.13
N LYS A 557 -51.80 90.03 29.77
CA LYS A 557 -52.15 88.65 29.40
C LYS A 557 -51.40 88.16 28.16
N ARG A 558 -51.29 88.99 27.11
CA ARG A 558 -50.53 88.67 25.89
C ARG A 558 -49.04 88.55 26.17
N GLU A 559 -48.50 89.38 27.05
CA GLU A 559 -47.09 89.35 27.46
C GLU A 559 -46.79 88.09 28.29
N ALA A 560 -47.64 87.76 29.26
CA ALA A 560 -47.55 86.50 30.02
C ALA A 560 -47.71 85.26 29.12
N GLU A 561 -48.55 85.32 28.08
CA GLU A 561 -48.69 84.24 27.10
C GLU A 561 -47.45 84.10 26.21
N ARG A 562 -46.84 85.22 25.80
CA ARG A 562 -45.56 85.24 25.07
C ARG A 562 -44.43 84.66 25.91
N GLU A 563 -44.39 84.98 27.20
CA GLU A 563 -43.42 84.43 28.15
C GLU A 563 -43.60 82.92 28.34
N LYS A 564 -44.84 82.45 28.60
CA LYS A 564 -45.16 81.01 28.63
C LYS A 564 -44.79 80.29 27.32
N LYS A 565 -44.97 80.94 26.16
CA LYS A 565 -44.53 80.41 24.85
C LYS A 565 -43.00 80.34 24.74
N ARG A 566 -42.26 81.33 25.26
CA ARG A 566 -40.79 81.31 25.33
C ARG A 566 -40.30 80.17 26.23
N GLU A 567 -40.85 80.02 27.43
CA GLU A 567 -40.51 78.90 28.33
C GLU A 567 -40.81 77.53 27.71
N ARG A 568 -41.96 77.36 27.05
CA ARG A 568 -42.29 76.10 26.34
C ARG A 568 -41.28 75.80 25.22
N ARG A 569 -40.85 76.82 24.47
CA ARG A 569 -39.81 76.67 23.42
C ARG A 569 -38.45 76.31 24.02
N GLU A 570 -38.06 76.90 25.14
CA GLU A 570 -36.82 76.54 25.84
C GLU A 570 -36.85 75.12 26.40
N ARG A 571 -37.96 74.72 27.04
CA ARG A 571 -38.15 73.34 27.53
C ARG A 571 -38.08 72.34 26.38
N LYS A 572 -38.67 72.67 25.22
CA LYS A 572 -38.58 71.85 24.00
C LYS A 572 -37.14 71.73 23.50
N LYS A 573 -36.42 72.85 23.35
CA LYS A 573 -34.98 72.86 22.97
C LYS A 573 -34.11 72.06 23.95
N LYS A 574 -34.37 72.16 25.26
CA LYS A 574 -33.64 71.40 26.30
C LYS A 574 -33.91 69.90 26.22
N ARG A 575 -35.14 69.48 25.88
CA ARG A 575 -35.48 68.07 25.62
C ARG A 575 -34.82 67.55 24.35
N GLU A 576 -34.77 68.35 23.28
CA GLU A 576 -34.11 67.99 22.03
C GLU A 576 -32.60 67.80 22.22
N ARG A 577 -31.91 68.74 22.91
CA ARG A 577 -30.48 68.62 23.26
C ARG A 577 -30.18 67.35 24.07
N ARG A 578 -30.99 67.06 25.12
CA ARG A 578 -30.86 65.81 25.90
C ARG A 578 -31.08 64.56 25.05
N GLY A 579 -32.01 64.61 24.09
CA GLY A 579 -32.27 63.53 23.15
C GLY A 579 -31.10 63.29 22.18
N GLU A 580 -30.46 64.35 21.70
CA GLU A 580 -29.27 64.28 20.84
C GLU A 580 -28.04 63.77 21.60
N GLU A 581 -27.81 64.24 22.82
CA GLU A 581 -26.74 63.73 23.69
C GLU A 581 -26.92 62.24 24.00
N LYS A 582 -28.14 61.81 24.33
CA LYS A 582 -28.45 60.39 24.54
C LYS A 582 -28.15 59.55 23.28
N LYS A 583 -28.56 60.03 22.10
CA LYS A 583 -28.25 59.38 20.82
C LYS A 583 -26.74 59.35 20.52
N LYS A 584 -25.98 60.38 20.91
CA LYS A 584 -24.52 60.43 20.75
C LYS A 584 -23.85 59.38 21.63
N ARG A 585 -24.22 59.29 22.91
CA ARG A 585 -23.72 58.27 23.86
C ARG A 585 -24.03 56.85 23.38
N GLU A 586 -25.26 56.58 22.92
CA GLU A 586 -25.63 55.26 22.36
C GLU A 586 -24.82 54.91 21.10
N ARG A 587 -24.42 55.89 20.28
CA ARG A 587 -23.57 55.66 19.10
C ARG A 587 -22.13 55.38 19.49
N GLU A 588 -21.59 56.05 20.50
CA GLU A 588 -20.26 55.79 21.05
C GLU A 588 -20.18 54.40 21.69
N GLU A 589 -21.13 54.04 22.53
CA GLU A 589 -21.19 52.72 23.17
C GLU A 589 -21.30 51.60 22.12
N LYS A 590 -22.08 51.81 21.04
CA LYS A 590 -22.13 50.88 19.89
C LYS A 590 -20.81 50.78 19.13
N ARG A 591 -20.02 51.86 19.05
CA ARG A 591 -18.69 51.85 18.41
C ARG A 591 -17.68 51.11 19.28
N GLU A 592 -17.74 51.30 20.59
CA GLU A 592 -16.89 50.65 21.57
C GLU A 592 -17.13 49.14 21.61
N ARG A 593 -18.39 48.69 21.75
CA ARG A 593 -18.75 47.27 21.64
C ARG A 593 -18.31 46.62 20.31
N LYS A 594 -18.29 47.39 19.22
CA LYS A 594 -17.76 46.92 17.92
C LYS A 594 -16.24 46.82 17.91
N ARG A 595 -15.52 47.71 18.61
CA ARG A 595 -14.06 47.64 18.77
C ARG A 595 -13.69 46.42 19.61
N GLU A 596 -14.30 46.25 20.77
CA GLU A 596 -14.08 45.08 21.64
C GLU A 596 -14.36 43.76 20.90
N LYS A 597 -15.46 43.69 20.13
CA LYS A 597 -15.78 42.48 19.36
C LYS A 597 -14.70 42.17 18.30
N ARG A 598 -14.15 43.20 17.64
CA ARG A 598 -13.05 43.03 16.67
C ARG A 598 -11.75 42.62 17.34
N GLU A 599 -11.48 43.14 18.52
CA GLU A 599 -10.30 42.81 19.31
C GLU A 599 -10.35 41.36 19.79
N ARG A 600 -11.48 40.91 20.35
CA ARG A 600 -11.71 39.50 20.70
C ARG A 600 -11.55 38.57 19.49
N GLN A 601 -12.05 38.98 18.32
CA GLN A 601 -11.86 38.21 17.07
C GLN A 601 -10.38 38.11 16.67
N ARG A 602 -9.61 39.21 16.78
CA ARG A 602 -8.17 39.19 16.48
C ARG A 602 -7.39 38.32 17.46
N GLU A 603 -7.77 38.35 18.74
CA GLU A 603 -7.15 37.53 19.77
C GLU A 603 -7.46 36.03 19.54
N GLU A 604 -8.70 35.71 19.19
CA GLU A 604 -9.10 34.34 18.82
C GLU A 604 -8.35 33.84 17.57
N GLU A 605 -8.22 34.67 16.54
CA GLU A 605 -7.42 34.36 15.34
C GLU A 605 -5.93 34.16 15.68
N ARG A 606 -5.38 34.94 16.62
CA ARG A 606 -3.99 34.78 17.09
C ARG A 606 -3.80 33.45 17.80
N ARG A 607 -4.70 33.09 18.72
CA ARG A 607 -4.67 31.80 19.43
C ARG A 607 -4.85 30.62 18.47
N GLU A 608 -5.65 30.77 17.41
CA GLU A 608 -5.80 29.74 16.37
C GLU A 608 -4.50 29.55 15.58
N ARG A 609 -3.81 30.64 15.22
CA ARG A 609 -2.49 30.57 14.56
C ARG A 609 -1.43 29.93 15.44
N GLU A 610 -1.38 30.27 16.73
CA GLU A 610 -0.46 29.66 17.70
C GLU A 610 -0.70 28.14 17.80
N ARG A 611 -1.96 27.70 17.90
CA ARG A 611 -2.31 26.25 17.88
C ARG A 611 -1.95 25.57 16.56
N GLU A 612 -2.11 26.25 15.42
CA GLU A 612 -1.69 25.70 14.13
C GLU A 612 -0.17 25.56 14.05
N GLU A 613 0.59 26.52 14.60
CA GLU A 613 2.05 26.52 14.63
C GLU A 613 2.58 25.42 15.55
N GLU A 614 2.07 25.30 16.78
CA GLU A 614 2.34 24.17 17.68
C GLU A 614 2.02 22.83 17.02
N GLY A 615 0.89 22.75 16.30
CA GLY A 615 0.50 21.56 15.55
C GLY A 615 1.45 21.22 14.39
N ARG A 616 2.07 22.23 13.76
CA ARG A 616 3.11 22.03 12.74
C ARG A 616 4.44 21.62 13.37
N GLU A 617 4.80 22.21 14.49
CA GLU A 617 6.03 21.89 15.22
C GLU A 617 6.00 20.46 15.77
N ARG A 618 4.88 20.05 16.38
CA ARG A 618 4.66 18.66 16.81
C ARG A 618 4.83 17.67 15.66
N LYS A 619 4.24 17.95 14.49
CA LYS A 619 4.40 17.11 13.29
C LYS A 619 5.85 17.09 12.77
N ARG A 620 6.61 18.16 12.99
CA ARG A 620 8.02 18.20 12.62
C ARG A 620 8.85 17.31 13.55
N ARG A 621 8.60 17.36 14.86
CA ARG A 621 9.23 16.47 15.85
C ARG A 621 8.89 15.01 15.58
N GLU A 622 7.62 14.68 15.34
CA GLU A 622 7.18 13.31 14.97
C GLU A 622 7.92 12.79 13.71
N ARG A 623 8.12 13.65 12.70
CA ARG A 623 8.89 13.27 11.48
C ARG A 623 10.39 13.10 11.73
N GLU A 624 10.96 13.89 12.63
CA GLU A 624 12.37 13.77 13.02
C GLU A 624 12.58 12.48 13.82
N GLU A 625 11.70 12.16 14.77
CA GLU A 625 11.69 10.88 15.50
C GLU A 625 11.54 9.68 14.55
N GLU A 626 10.58 9.71 13.62
CA GLU A 626 10.43 8.65 12.60
C GLU A 626 11.69 8.49 11.75
N ARG A 627 12.39 9.60 11.44
CA ARG A 627 13.63 9.56 10.67
C ARG A 627 14.76 8.94 11.49
N GLU A 628 14.89 9.30 12.76
CA GLU A 628 15.89 8.71 13.65
C GLU A 628 15.66 7.22 13.87
N GLU A 629 14.40 6.77 14.01
CA GLU A 629 14.07 5.36 14.10
C GLU A 629 14.44 4.60 12.82
N ARG A 630 14.16 5.17 11.65
CA ARG A 630 14.58 4.60 10.36
C ARG A 630 16.10 4.52 10.23
N GLU A 631 16.82 5.55 10.66
CA GLU A 631 18.29 5.52 10.64
C GLU A 631 18.84 4.47 11.63
N LYS A 632 18.18 4.27 12.79
CA LYS A 632 18.53 3.20 13.75
C LYS A 632 18.27 1.80 13.16
N THR A 633 17.14 1.58 12.48
CA THR A 633 16.85 0.29 11.84
C THR A 633 17.80 0.01 10.67
N GLU A 634 18.06 0.99 9.80
CA GLU A 634 19.05 0.85 8.71
C GLU A 634 20.45 0.52 9.26
N ARG A 635 20.87 1.14 10.38
CA ARG A 635 22.13 0.81 11.05
C ARG A 635 22.15 -0.63 11.56
N ARG A 636 21.03 -1.13 12.12
CA ARG A 636 20.91 -2.53 12.58
C ARG A 636 21.00 -3.50 11.39
N GLU A 637 20.24 -3.27 10.32
CA GLU A 637 20.29 -4.09 9.11
C GLU A 637 21.67 -4.07 8.44
N ARG A 638 22.39 -2.94 8.50
CA ARG A 638 23.75 -2.85 7.97
C ARG A 638 24.75 -3.66 8.80
N ARG A 639 24.56 -3.72 10.13
CA ARG A 639 25.38 -4.57 11.02
C ARG A 639 25.08 -6.05 10.78
N GLU A 640 23.82 -6.41 10.58
CA GLU A 640 23.39 -7.77 10.28
C GLU A 640 23.91 -8.25 8.94
N ARG A 641 23.77 -7.46 7.87
CA ARG A 641 24.38 -7.75 6.56
C ARG A 641 25.89 -7.97 6.63
N ARG A 642 26.60 -7.20 7.47
CA ARG A 642 28.04 -7.41 7.71
C ARG A 642 28.35 -8.69 8.49
N ARG A 643 27.46 -9.13 9.39
CA ARG A 643 27.59 -10.41 10.08
C ARG A 643 27.38 -11.57 9.11
N GLU A 644 26.31 -11.54 8.33
CA GLU A 644 26.04 -12.54 7.29
C GLU A 644 27.17 -12.61 6.26
N GLU A 645 27.72 -11.47 5.83
CA GLU A 645 28.85 -11.45 4.88
C GLU A 645 30.11 -12.08 5.48
N ARG A 646 30.37 -11.87 6.79
CA ARG A 646 31.48 -12.52 7.50
C ARG A 646 31.26 -14.03 7.62
N GLU A 647 30.04 -14.48 7.91
CA GLU A 647 29.71 -15.90 7.99
C GLU A 647 29.85 -16.59 6.63
N ARG A 648 29.29 -15.99 5.56
CA ARG A 648 29.48 -16.50 4.19
C ARG A 648 30.94 -16.54 3.78
N ARG A 649 31.77 -15.62 4.27
CA ARG A 649 33.22 -15.64 4.04
C ARG A 649 33.88 -16.80 4.77
N LYS A 650 33.54 -17.04 6.05
CA LYS A 650 34.03 -18.19 6.81
C LYS A 650 33.66 -19.51 6.14
N GLU A 651 32.39 -19.65 5.73
CA GLU A 651 31.90 -20.84 5.02
C GLU A 651 32.64 -21.08 3.69
N ARG A 652 32.98 -20.01 2.95
CA ARG A 652 33.80 -20.14 1.73
C ARG A 652 35.23 -20.56 2.04
N GLU A 653 35.84 -20.00 3.07
CA GLU A 653 37.19 -20.34 3.50
C GLU A 653 37.25 -21.79 4.01
N GLU A 654 36.22 -22.28 4.69
CA GLU A 654 36.06 -23.67 5.12
C GLU A 654 35.90 -24.63 3.94
N LYS A 655 34.98 -24.35 3.00
CA LYS A 655 34.83 -25.14 1.77
C LYS A 655 36.11 -25.17 0.93
N GLU A 656 36.90 -24.10 0.94
CA GLU A 656 38.19 -24.06 0.26
C GLU A 656 39.23 -24.94 0.98
N ARG A 657 39.24 -24.96 2.31
CA ARG A 657 40.09 -25.88 3.10
C ARG A 657 39.74 -27.34 2.82
N GLU A 658 38.46 -27.69 2.82
CA GLU A 658 37.99 -29.04 2.49
C GLU A 658 38.42 -29.46 1.07
N ARG A 659 38.26 -28.57 0.08
CA ARG A 659 38.71 -28.85 -1.30
C ARG A 659 40.22 -29.12 -1.36
N ARG A 660 41.03 -28.31 -0.67
CA ARG A 660 42.49 -28.51 -0.61
C ARG A 660 42.85 -29.84 0.07
N GLU A 661 42.10 -30.25 1.09
CA GLU A 661 42.32 -31.53 1.76
C GLU A 661 41.96 -32.72 0.85
N ILE A 662 40.85 -32.62 0.10
CA ILE A 662 40.47 -33.62 -0.90
C ILE A 662 41.55 -33.73 -1.99
N GLU A 663 42.02 -32.60 -2.52
CA GLU A 663 43.10 -32.57 -3.52
C GLU A 663 44.40 -33.19 -2.99
N ARG A 664 44.74 -32.92 -1.71
CA ARG A 664 45.90 -33.54 -1.04
C ARG A 664 45.74 -35.06 -0.95
N LYS A 665 44.59 -35.54 -0.48
CA LYS A 665 44.26 -36.98 -0.39
C LYS A 665 44.29 -37.64 -1.77
N GLU A 666 43.81 -36.97 -2.81
CA GLU A 666 43.90 -37.47 -4.19
C GLU A 666 45.34 -37.57 -4.68
N ARG A 667 46.17 -36.56 -4.39
CA ARG A 667 47.59 -36.57 -4.76
C ARG A 667 48.33 -37.73 -4.08
N GLU A 668 48.11 -37.92 -2.78
CA GLU A 668 48.66 -39.06 -2.03
C GLU A 668 48.21 -40.40 -2.63
N ARG A 669 46.93 -40.54 -3.02
CA ARG A 669 46.41 -41.74 -3.71
C ARG A 669 47.08 -41.95 -5.07
N ARG A 670 47.32 -40.89 -5.85
CA ARG A 670 48.02 -40.96 -7.15
C ARG A 670 49.47 -41.38 -6.97
N GLU A 671 50.16 -40.86 -5.96
CA GLU A 671 51.54 -41.24 -5.64
C GLU A 671 51.63 -42.71 -5.21
N ARG A 672 50.75 -43.19 -4.32
CA ARG A 672 50.68 -44.62 -3.96
C ARG A 672 50.42 -45.52 -5.19
N ARG A 673 49.57 -45.08 -6.13
CA ARG A 673 49.35 -45.81 -7.39
C ARG A 673 50.60 -45.84 -8.27
N ARG A 674 51.37 -44.75 -8.34
CA ARG A 674 52.65 -44.69 -9.07
C ARG A 674 53.69 -45.60 -8.43
N GLU A 675 53.80 -45.59 -7.12
CA GLU A 675 54.72 -46.47 -6.38
C GLU A 675 54.39 -47.95 -6.59
N ARG A 676 53.10 -48.33 -6.55
CA ARG A 676 52.66 -49.69 -6.87
C ARG A 676 52.97 -50.09 -8.32
N ARG A 677 52.94 -49.14 -9.27
CA ARG A 677 53.33 -49.40 -10.67
C ARG A 677 54.83 -49.64 -10.78
N ARG A 678 55.65 -48.81 -10.14
CA ARG A 678 57.12 -48.98 -10.08
C ARG A 678 57.50 -50.33 -9.49
N LYS A 679 56.93 -50.69 -8.33
CA LYS A 679 57.17 -52.02 -7.71
C LYS A 679 56.84 -53.19 -8.63
N LYS A 680 55.78 -53.08 -9.43
CA LYS A 680 55.41 -54.10 -10.43
C LYS A 680 56.31 -54.10 -11.66
N GLU A 681 56.84 -52.95 -12.05
CA GLU A 681 57.84 -52.84 -13.12
C GLU A 681 59.16 -53.45 -12.69
N ASP A 682 59.64 -53.13 -11.48
CA ASP A 682 60.85 -53.72 -10.88
C ASP A 682 60.72 -55.24 -10.74
N GLU A 683 59.54 -55.74 -10.33
CA GLU A 683 59.26 -57.19 -10.25
C GLU A 683 59.31 -57.85 -11.64
N ARG A 684 58.72 -57.23 -12.66
CA ARG A 684 58.79 -57.73 -14.05
C ARG A 684 60.20 -57.68 -14.62
N GLU A 685 61.01 -56.69 -14.24
CA GLU A 685 62.41 -56.57 -14.64
C GLU A 685 63.23 -57.71 -14.04
N ARG A 686 63.08 -57.97 -12.72
CA ARG A 686 63.72 -59.12 -12.06
C ARG A 686 63.29 -60.45 -12.68
N GLU A 687 62.02 -60.62 -13.04
CA GLU A 687 61.55 -61.82 -13.75
C GLU A 687 62.20 -61.96 -15.14
N ARG A 688 62.45 -60.84 -15.85
CA ARG A 688 63.14 -60.86 -17.15
C ARG A 688 64.61 -61.23 -16.98
N GLU A 689 65.31 -60.62 -16.03
CA GLU A 689 66.70 -60.93 -15.70
C GLU A 689 66.85 -62.42 -15.33
N ALA A 690 65.99 -62.94 -14.46
CA ALA A 690 66.01 -64.36 -14.08
C ALA A 690 65.79 -65.30 -15.29
N ARG A 691 64.89 -64.94 -16.22
CA ARG A 691 64.68 -65.71 -17.46
C ARG A 691 65.87 -65.62 -18.41
N GLU A 692 66.56 -64.49 -18.47
CA GLU A 692 67.79 -64.35 -19.25
C GLU A 692 68.93 -65.16 -18.66
N GLU A 693 69.13 -65.12 -17.34
CA GLU A 693 70.09 -65.98 -16.66
C GLU A 693 69.82 -67.46 -16.90
N GLU A 694 68.55 -67.90 -16.84
CA GLU A 694 68.17 -69.28 -17.14
C GLU A 694 68.46 -69.65 -18.60
N ARG A 695 68.21 -68.73 -19.54
CA ARG A 695 68.55 -68.92 -20.96
C ARG A 695 70.06 -69.05 -21.18
N GLU A 696 70.87 -68.23 -20.51
CA GLU A 696 72.33 -68.33 -20.59
C GLU A 696 72.84 -69.64 -19.99
N LYS A 697 72.33 -70.06 -18.81
CA LYS A 697 72.64 -71.38 -18.22
C LYS A 697 72.34 -72.53 -19.19
N ARG A 698 71.17 -72.52 -19.85
CA ARG A 698 70.80 -73.52 -20.87
C ARG A 698 71.71 -73.47 -22.10
N LYS A 699 72.20 -72.30 -22.52
CA LYS A 699 73.17 -72.18 -23.62
C LYS A 699 74.53 -72.75 -23.23
N GLU A 700 75.00 -72.49 -22.01
CA GLU A 700 76.25 -73.05 -21.50
C GLU A 700 76.18 -74.57 -21.36
N GLU A 701 75.07 -75.10 -20.85
CA GLU A 701 74.80 -76.53 -20.78
C GLU A 701 74.80 -77.18 -22.17
N ARG A 702 74.14 -76.57 -23.17
CA ARG A 702 74.20 -77.04 -24.56
C ARG A 702 75.63 -77.05 -25.11
N LYS A 703 76.41 -75.98 -24.86
CA LYS A 703 77.81 -75.91 -25.27
C LYS A 703 78.65 -77.01 -24.61
N ARG A 704 78.39 -77.30 -23.34
CA ARG A 704 79.06 -78.39 -22.60
C ARG A 704 78.69 -79.74 -23.21
N ASN A 705 77.42 -80.01 -23.44
CA ASN A 705 76.96 -81.26 -24.06
C ASN A 705 77.57 -81.44 -25.45
N THR A 706 77.63 -80.40 -26.29
CA THR A 706 78.28 -80.49 -27.61
C THR A 706 79.79 -80.75 -27.54
N ARG A 707 80.47 -80.28 -26.48
CA ARG A 707 81.89 -80.57 -26.26
C ARG A 707 82.08 -82.02 -25.82
N GLU A 708 81.26 -82.49 -24.89
CA GLU A 708 81.27 -83.88 -24.41
C GLU A 708 80.92 -84.87 -25.55
N GLU A 709 79.96 -84.54 -26.41
CA GLU A 709 79.67 -85.31 -27.64
C GLU A 709 80.86 -85.32 -28.60
N GLY A 710 81.48 -84.16 -28.85
CA GLY A 710 82.65 -84.07 -29.72
C GLY A 710 83.91 -84.73 -29.15
N GLU A 711 84.02 -84.92 -27.84
CA GLU A 711 85.07 -85.73 -27.19
C GLU A 711 84.77 -87.22 -27.35
N ARG A 712 83.51 -87.66 -27.17
CA ARG A 712 83.09 -89.05 -27.42
C ARG A 712 83.22 -89.50 -28.87
N GLU A 713 83.10 -88.60 -29.84
CA GLU A 713 83.36 -88.91 -31.26
C GLU A 713 84.85 -89.04 -31.59
N ARG A 714 85.74 -88.50 -30.74
CA ARG A 714 87.20 -88.57 -30.93
C ARG A 714 87.83 -89.78 -30.26
N GLU A 715 87.29 -90.22 -29.13
CA GLU A 715 87.59 -91.51 -28.50
C GLU A 715 87.10 -92.67 -29.37
#